data_AF-A0A9E5PA11-F1
#
_entry.id   AF-A0A9E5PA11-F1
#
_cell.length_a   1.000
_cell.length_b   1.000
_cell.length_c   1.000
_cell.angle_alpha   90.00
_cell.angle_beta   90.00
_cell.angle_gamma   90.00
#
_symmetry.space_group_name_H-M   'P 1'
#
loop_
_entity.id
_entity.type
_entity.pdbx_description
1 polymer ?
#
loop_
_entity_poly.entity_id
_entity_poly.type
_entity_poly.pdbx_seq_one_letter_code
_entity_poly.pdbx_strand_id
1 'polypeptide(L)'
;MTPPLLTTTSSPRLWRWALALCLLPVLAAGAERPGAYAGLEREARLALPRAAVRLTGTQLRLPGPAGETLSFDLERRHLHRNGDQSLEATAPDGARIDLTLGRAGAFGRLYREGRAYLLHSDASGTWLITLPESGVTYNACGLHAAPTKTGMRRPAAGGAEGAAPAAAHGDAPATVLDILIGYNRAFAERYPGDLLETRINHLVHIGNQALANSDIDLGLRVVGREFFDYRNDNTNLELRDQMIAVLGGGVAPGLAGLRELRDALGADLVIMLRPHDIETRGSCGIAAFPQDDDPKYGVNVVSDGMSSWSLCLDDVLIHEIGHNLGAGHQAGAGGGFFDPRGSALSVPGQFTTVMGSFGTGRPDRFRGLPVFSNPEVRCGGRACGSSDPAALADNAAVIRSVMTAVAGYRPASSDEPLPGGLARVQLDSDADGVSDWEDHFPFEGSEFADSDLDGAGDSEDLFPADPGEQADSDGDGLGDRSDPDDDNDGVPDVDDAFALDPAESADTDRDGTGDAADAFPANANESADSDGDGLGDHADDDDDNDGYPELDGAGQDVLVVSVGNSRVLRFDAASGASRGVEITAADGLFTFQSDLALRTSDQVLLYLNDSSVKRLDLLSRETLGIWVPPYDDLHPGRPQLGTGFPTGLAAFNRGTWLGVSLMRTEQPRVYAGQGVARNEPVLAWNLPEGESPIDIVANGDGVIILGQSERALYGADRLGVRTLSGPASAWMVDPHRMALAPDGRLLVSDQGLNAVVAVDSASGAFLGELADLGAVGYSNPTGVAVTDQGDLLVASADHDAILRFDADSGAFLGELVAPGASGLDQPHAMVLVPRLLDRFARDPQRVLRPNAGLWSNPDTNGRGFDIEVFGHLISAIWYTYDAQGLPTWYLSAGPLEGFEFEQPLQRLRLGADGVPEIEDVGMLYLWFDSERLARMEWSIGEQSGGETLQWFEFDPDPAAEDHTGLWGRADGPGWGISLASQGRETVAIAYIYDAAGEPRWIISDPLEGPGPLRFEMNAVFSDTLCPGCMGVPEFQIRAAGVMELGLGPERYWSSAVVLPPPATGGWDLDRTPIIRFSEAPTRPR
;
A
#
# COMPACT_ATOMS: atom_id res chain seq x y z
N MET A 1 -3.06 -65.23 -48.21
CA MET A 1 -3.06 -65.13 -49.69
C MET A 1 -3.10 -63.65 -50.06
N THR A 2 -2.73 -63.28 -51.28
CA THR A 2 -2.61 -61.88 -51.74
C THR A 2 -3.98 -61.23 -52.06
N PRO A 3 -4.06 -59.87 -52.15
CA PRO A 3 -5.30 -59.08 -52.03
C PRO A 3 -5.92 -58.70 -53.41
N PRO A 4 -6.78 -57.65 -53.59
CA PRO A 4 -6.28 -56.24 -53.60
C PRO A 4 -7.28 -55.05 -53.33
N LEU A 5 -6.71 -53.85 -53.06
CA LEU A 5 -7.13 -52.47 -53.48
C LEU A 5 -8.51 -51.90 -53.03
N LEU A 6 -8.76 -50.58 -52.88
CA LEU A 6 -8.04 -49.29 -53.12
C LEU A 6 -7.97 -48.47 -51.78
N THR A 7 -7.05 -47.55 -51.42
CA THR A 7 -6.33 -46.40 -52.06
C THR A 7 -7.25 -45.20 -52.40
N THR A 8 -7.00 -43.91 -52.07
CA THR A 8 -5.85 -43.08 -51.63
C THR A 8 -6.35 -41.97 -50.63
N THR A 9 -5.61 -41.04 -49.97
CA THR A 9 -4.37 -40.27 -50.28
C THR A 9 -3.56 -39.85 -49.02
N SER A 10 -2.25 -39.57 -49.25
CA SER A 10 -1.28 -38.74 -48.50
C SER A 10 -1.36 -38.50 -46.98
N SER A 11 -0.32 -38.98 -46.30
CA SER A 11 0.31 -38.48 -45.05
C SER A 11 1.78 -38.07 -45.40
N PRO A 12 2.83 -38.01 -44.53
CA PRO A 12 2.93 -38.11 -43.06
C PRO A 12 3.98 -37.16 -42.38
N ARG A 13 4.28 -37.41 -41.08
CA ARG A 13 5.57 -37.24 -40.34
C ARG A 13 5.73 -36.07 -39.34
N LEU A 14 5.33 -36.32 -38.09
CA LEU A 14 5.95 -35.76 -36.88
C LEU A 14 6.39 -36.92 -35.94
N TRP A 15 7.59 -37.46 -36.14
CA TRP A 15 8.22 -38.47 -35.25
C TRP A 15 9.75 -38.32 -35.26
N ARG A 16 10.26 -37.43 -34.40
CA ARG A 16 11.65 -37.28 -33.91
C ARG A 16 11.62 -36.24 -32.76
N TRP A 17 12.66 -36.21 -31.93
CA TRP A 17 12.76 -35.40 -30.69
C TRP A 17 11.98 -35.92 -29.46
N ALA A 18 11.98 -37.24 -29.26
CA ALA A 18 11.67 -37.85 -27.96
C ALA A 18 12.97 -38.29 -27.24
N LEU A 19 13.87 -37.34 -26.93
CA LEU A 19 15.06 -37.57 -26.09
C LEU A 19 15.72 -36.26 -25.59
N ALA A 20 14.95 -35.33 -25.01
CA ALA A 20 15.46 -34.01 -24.58
C ALA A 20 14.72 -33.43 -23.35
N LEU A 21 14.20 -34.28 -22.47
CA LEU A 21 13.23 -33.87 -21.41
C LEU A 21 13.58 -34.45 -20.02
N CYS A 22 14.88 -34.64 -19.75
CA CYS A 22 15.43 -35.06 -18.44
C CYS A 22 16.52 -34.10 -17.92
N LEU A 23 16.69 -32.92 -18.55
CA LEU A 23 17.64 -31.88 -18.16
C LEU A 23 17.04 -30.50 -18.49
N LEU A 24 16.08 -30.08 -17.69
CA LEU A 24 15.80 -28.67 -17.42
C LEU A 24 16.21 -28.40 -15.96
N PRO A 25 16.70 -27.19 -15.64
CA PRO A 25 17.34 -26.92 -14.35
C PRO A 25 16.31 -26.69 -13.24
N VAL A 26 16.78 -26.83 -11.99
CA VAL A 26 16.19 -26.11 -10.86
C VAL A 26 16.44 -24.61 -11.09
N LEU A 27 15.40 -23.88 -11.47
CA LEU A 27 15.30 -22.42 -11.56
C LEU A 27 13.83 -22.11 -11.96
N ALA A 28 13.03 -21.33 -11.23
CA ALA A 28 13.31 -20.60 -10.00
C ALA A 28 12.21 -20.83 -8.94
N ALA A 29 12.64 -20.94 -7.69
CA ALA A 29 11.88 -20.42 -6.55
C ALA A 29 12.58 -19.11 -6.12
N GLY A 30 11.85 -18.16 -5.54
CA GLY A 30 12.39 -16.89 -5.04
C GLY A 30 12.35 -15.74 -6.05
N ALA A 31 11.18 -15.11 -6.21
CA ALA A 31 10.99 -13.74 -6.72
C ALA A 31 9.53 -13.28 -6.49
N GLU A 32 9.03 -13.33 -5.24
CA GLU A 32 7.62 -13.00 -4.93
C GLU A 32 7.36 -11.49 -4.73
N ARG A 33 8.42 -10.69 -4.69
CA ARG A 33 8.39 -9.23 -4.52
C ARG A 33 9.41 -8.56 -5.48
N PRO A 34 9.14 -7.36 -6.03
CA PRO A 34 10.12 -6.59 -6.80
C PRO A 34 11.25 -6.11 -5.88
N GLY A 35 12.50 -6.41 -6.26
CA GLY A 35 13.68 -6.06 -5.45
C GLY A 35 13.93 -4.54 -5.32
N ALA A 36 13.29 -3.73 -6.15
CA ALA A 36 13.26 -2.26 -6.07
C ALA A 36 12.09 -1.68 -5.26
N TYR A 37 10.99 -2.43 -5.06
CA TYR A 37 9.71 -1.95 -4.52
C TYR A 37 9.05 -2.97 -3.58
N ALA A 38 9.84 -3.64 -2.74
CA ALA A 38 9.42 -4.88 -2.05
C ALA A 38 8.34 -4.72 -0.96
N GLY A 39 8.25 -3.53 -0.34
CA GLY A 39 7.27 -3.17 0.70
C GLY A 39 6.06 -2.37 0.17
N LEU A 40 5.66 -2.60 -1.08
CA LEU A 40 4.34 -2.21 -1.59
C LEU A 40 3.46 -3.45 -1.54
N GLU A 41 2.18 -3.26 -1.24
CA GLU A 41 1.20 -4.33 -1.04
C GLU A 41 1.16 -5.31 -2.22
N ARG A 42 0.79 -6.57 -1.95
CA ARG A 42 0.79 -7.64 -2.96
C ARG A 42 -0.10 -7.31 -4.16
N GLU A 43 -1.23 -6.68 -3.87
CA GLU A 43 -2.26 -6.20 -4.79
C GLU A 43 -1.74 -5.06 -5.69
N ALA A 44 -0.77 -4.29 -5.20
CA ALA A 44 -0.12 -3.21 -5.97
C ALA A 44 1.01 -3.72 -6.90
N ARG A 45 1.37 -5.01 -6.92
CA ARG A 45 2.52 -5.56 -7.67
C ARG A 45 2.16 -6.73 -8.62
N LEU A 46 1.80 -6.41 -9.87
CA LEU A 46 1.55 -7.42 -10.91
C LEU A 46 2.87 -7.93 -11.54
N ALA A 47 3.19 -9.20 -11.34
CA ALA A 47 4.36 -9.84 -11.94
C ALA A 47 4.17 -10.08 -13.46
N LEU A 48 5.05 -9.52 -14.29
CA LEU A 48 5.00 -9.64 -15.74
C LEU A 48 6.03 -10.67 -16.27
N PRO A 49 5.63 -11.59 -17.17
CA PRO A 49 6.60 -12.42 -17.88
C PRO A 49 7.61 -11.57 -18.66
N ARG A 50 8.91 -11.90 -18.60
CA ARG A 50 10.03 -11.18 -19.27
C ARG A 50 9.92 -11.00 -20.81
N ALA A 51 8.88 -11.55 -21.44
CA ALA A 51 8.56 -11.39 -22.86
C ALA A 51 7.11 -10.91 -23.08
N ALA A 52 6.50 -10.23 -22.10
CA ALA A 52 5.14 -9.72 -22.16
C ALA A 52 5.06 -8.35 -22.85
N VAL A 53 5.95 -7.41 -22.50
CA VAL A 53 6.09 -6.12 -23.19
C VAL A 53 6.66 -6.34 -24.60
N ARG A 54 5.94 -5.92 -25.64
CA ARG A 54 6.29 -6.18 -27.05
C ARG A 54 5.96 -5.00 -27.97
N LEU A 55 6.99 -4.44 -28.60
CA LEU A 55 6.85 -3.53 -29.73
C LEU A 55 6.86 -4.31 -31.05
N THR A 56 5.78 -4.23 -31.83
CA THR A 56 5.65 -4.86 -33.16
C THR A 56 5.29 -3.80 -34.21
N GLY A 57 6.30 -3.29 -34.93
CA GLY A 57 6.11 -2.22 -35.90
C GLY A 57 5.83 -0.89 -35.19
N THR A 58 4.59 -0.42 -35.26
CA THR A 58 4.09 0.77 -34.55
C THR A 58 3.15 0.43 -33.39
N GLN A 59 2.91 -0.85 -33.08
CA GLN A 59 2.03 -1.22 -31.97
C GLN A 59 2.85 -1.77 -30.80
N LEU A 60 2.71 -1.15 -29.63
CA LEU A 60 3.16 -1.67 -28.35
C LEU A 60 2.04 -2.50 -27.70
N ARG A 61 2.40 -3.58 -27.01
CA ARG A 61 1.48 -4.34 -26.15
C ARG A 61 2.16 -4.71 -24.84
N LEU A 62 1.41 -4.71 -23.75
CA LEU A 62 1.77 -5.25 -22.44
C LEU A 62 0.50 -5.72 -21.71
N PRO A 63 0.61 -6.58 -20.68
CA PRO A 63 -0.51 -6.85 -19.80
C PRO A 63 -0.90 -5.59 -19.01
N GLY A 64 -2.20 -5.41 -18.77
CA GLY A 64 -2.72 -4.39 -17.86
C GLY A 64 -2.94 -4.95 -16.44
N PRO A 65 -3.40 -4.10 -15.50
CA PRO A 65 -3.54 -4.45 -14.09
C PRO A 65 -4.60 -5.52 -13.82
N ALA A 66 -5.62 -5.67 -14.67
CA ALA A 66 -6.65 -6.70 -14.56
C ALA A 66 -6.27 -8.01 -15.29
N GLY A 67 -5.03 -8.11 -15.80
CA GLY A 67 -4.58 -9.24 -16.61
C GLY A 67 -5.00 -9.17 -18.08
N GLU A 68 -5.65 -8.08 -18.50
CA GLU A 68 -6.00 -7.78 -19.89
C GLU A 68 -4.74 -7.52 -20.74
N THR A 69 -4.88 -7.36 -22.07
CA THR A 69 -3.75 -7.00 -22.95
C THR A 69 -3.94 -5.60 -23.53
N LEU A 70 -3.39 -4.60 -22.83
CA LEU A 70 -3.33 -3.23 -23.29
C LEU A 70 -2.52 -3.13 -24.60
N SER A 71 -3.00 -2.28 -25.52
CA SER A 71 -2.44 -2.14 -26.87
C SER A 71 -2.39 -0.67 -27.27
N PHE A 72 -1.19 -0.14 -27.41
CA PHE A 72 -0.92 1.27 -27.68
C PHE A 72 -0.35 1.44 -29.09
N ASP A 73 -0.79 2.47 -29.80
CA ASP A 73 -0.15 2.91 -31.03
C ASP A 73 0.98 3.90 -30.71
N LEU A 74 2.10 3.76 -31.41
CA LEU A 74 3.36 4.45 -31.17
C LEU A 74 3.37 5.84 -31.82
N GLU A 75 3.53 6.89 -31.00
CA GLU A 75 3.66 8.26 -31.48
C GLU A 75 5.13 8.64 -31.74
N ARG A 76 6.00 8.42 -30.74
CA ARG A 76 7.42 8.77 -30.80
C ARG A 76 8.33 7.63 -30.37
N ARG A 77 9.54 7.65 -30.92
CA ARG A 77 10.57 6.61 -30.71
C ARG A 77 11.97 7.17 -30.83
N HIS A 78 12.70 7.14 -29.71
CA HIS A 78 14.14 7.32 -29.67
C HIS A 78 14.84 5.95 -29.78
N LEU A 79 16.05 5.91 -30.34
CA LEU A 79 16.85 4.68 -30.48
C LEU A 79 18.23 4.89 -29.87
N HIS A 80 18.50 4.21 -28.77
CA HIS A 80 19.77 4.26 -28.04
C HIS A 80 20.86 3.44 -28.73
N ARG A 81 22.11 3.79 -28.46
CA ARG A 81 23.30 3.20 -29.12
C ARG A 81 23.47 1.69 -28.86
N ASN A 82 22.97 1.19 -27.73
CA ASN A 82 22.98 -0.24 -27.38
C ASN A 82 21.84 -1.04 -28.05
N GLY A 83 20.84 -0.36 -28.61
CA GLY A 83 19.64 -0.96 -29.21
C GLY A 83 18.36 -0.83 -28.38
N ASP A 84 18.44 -0.27 -27.16
CA ASP A 84 17.25 0.07 -26.38
C ASP A 84 16.45 1.20 -27.06
N GLN A 85 15.17 1.30 -26.76
CA GLN A 85 14.26 2.24 -27.41
C GLN A 85 13.39 2.92 -26.37
N SER A 86 13.46 4.25 -26.30
CA SER A 86 12.45 5.04 -25.59
C SER A 86 11.28 5.34 -26.51
N LEU A 87 10.07 5.23 -25.99
CA LEU A 87 8.81 5.13 -26.73
C LEU A 87 7.74 5.92 -25.99
N GLU A 88 7.00 6.75 -26.73
CA GLU A 88 5.74 7.35 -26.27
C GLU A 88 4.61 6.71 -27.08
N ALA A 89 3.58 6.20 -26.40
CA ALA A 89 2.49 5.48 -27.04
C ALA A 89 1.13 5.71 -26.36
N THR A 90 0.06 5.66 -27.17
CA THR A 90 -1.32 6.01 -26.80
C THR A 90 -2.27 4.86 -27.10
N ALA A 91 -3.15 4.49 -26.18
CA ALA A 91 -4.17 3.47 -26.39
C ALA A 91 -5.54 4.08 -26.81
N PRO A 92 -6.44 3.29 -27.45
CA PRO A 92 -7.74 3.80 -27.92
C PRO A 92 -8.74 4.16 -26.81
N ASP A 93 -8.49 3.70 -25.57
CA ASP A 93 -9.21 4.05 -24.34
C ASP A 93 -8.59 5.26 -23.62
N GLY A 94 -7.66 5.97 -24.28
CA GLY A 94 -7.01 7.17 -23.74
C GLY A 94 -5.66 6.91 -23.06
N ALA A 95 -5.42 5.70 -22.54
CA ALA A 95 -4.23 5.42 -21.73
C ALA A 95 -2.89 5.81 -22.40
N ARG A 96 -1.98 6.37 -21.61
CA ARG A 96 -0.68 6.90 -22.07
C ARG A 96 0.49 6.12 -21.45
N ILE A 97 1.54 5.88 -22.21
CA ILE A 97 2.78 5.28 -21.66
C ILE A 97 4.05 5.90 -22.27
N ASP A 98 4.91 6.42 -21.40
CA ASP A 98 6.34 6.67 -21.68
C ASP A 98 7.11 5.47 -21.13
N LEU A 99 7.87 4.78 -21.99
CA LEU A 99 8.73 3.69 -21.57
C LEU A 99 10.05 3.64 -22.34
N THR A 100 11.07 3.10 -21.69
CA THR A 100 12.31 2.65 -22.33
C THR A 100 12.37 1.13 -22.31
N LEU A 101 12.16 0.53 -23.49
CA LEU A 101 12.20 -0.90 -23.75
C LEU A 101 13.60 -1.32 -24.18
N GLY A 102 14.27 -2.08 -23.32
CA GLY A 102 15.58 -2.66 -23.60
C GLY A 102 15.52 -4.15 -23.91
N ARG A 103 16.71 -4.77 -23.97
CA ARG A 103 16.83 -6.21 -24.26
C ARG A 103 16.58 -7.11 -23.04
N ALA A 104 16.82 -6.62 -21.84
CA ALA A 104 16.71 -7.39 -20.60
C ALA A 104 15.51 -7.02 -19.71
N GLY A 105 14.81 -5.94 -20.03
CA GLY A 105 13.65 -5.45 -19.28
C GLY A 105 13.09 -4.16 -19.89
N ALA A 106 12.13 -3.57 -19.20
CA ALA A 106 11.53 -2.28 -19.53
C ALA A 106 11.33 -1.45 -18.26
N PHE A 107 11.42 -0.12 -18.42
CA PHE A 107 11.08 0.88 -17.42
C PHE A 107 10.14 1.91 -18.02
N GLY A 108 9.17 2.42 -17.29
CA GLY A 108 8.26 3.45 -17.80
C GLY A 108 7.10 3.77 -16.88
N ARG A 109 6.39 4.86 -17.17
CA ARG A 109 5.18 5.29 -16.47
C ARG A 109 3.98 5.17 -17.39
N LEU A 110 2.97 4.43 -16.96
CA LEU A 110 1.66 4.27 -17.58
C LEU A 110 0.65 5.10 -16.79
N TYR A 111 -0.25 5.79 -17.47
CA TYR A 111 -1.44 6.38 -16.88
C TYR A 111 -2.70 5.90 -17.60
N ARG A 112 -3.75 5.61 -16.84
CA ARG A 112 -5.03 5.09 -17.34
C ARG A 112 -6.12 5.27 -16.28
N GLU A 113 -7.29 5.77 -16.68
CA GLU A 113 -8.48 5.84 -15.81
C GLU A 113 -8.19 6.57 -14.47
N GLY A 114 -7.49 7.70 -14.53
CA GLY A 114 -7.02 8.48 -13.36
C GLY A 114 -5.85 7.86 -12.57
N ARG A 115 -5.48 6.60 -12.84
CA ARG A 115 -4.47 5.85 -12.06
C ARG A 115 -3.10 5.85 -12.74
N ALA A 116 -2.06 6.02 -11.93
CA ALA A 116 -0.66 5.97 -12.38
C ALA A 116 -0.01 4.63 -12.03
N TYR A 117 0.79 4.08 -12.94
CA TYR A 117 1.48 2.81 -12.80
C TYR A 117 2.95 2.93 -13.22
N LEU A 118 3.84 2.26 -12.49
CA LEU A 118 5.24 2.11 -12.85
C LEU A 118 5.49 0.71 -13.45
N LEU A 119 5.88 0.67 -14.71
CA LEU A 119 6.50 -0.50 -15.33
C LEU A 119 7.98 -0.53 -14.91
N HIS A 120 8.40 -1.55 -14.16
CA HIS A 120 9.78 -1.66 -13.66
C HIS A 120 10.40 -3.03 -13.96
N SER A 121 11.73 -3.09 -14.08
CA SER A 121 12.46 -4.36 -14.25
C SER A 121 13.74 -4.39 -13.43
N ASP A 122 13.92 -5.41 -12.60
CA ASP A 122 15.12 -5.60 -11.78
C ASP A 122 15.61 -7.06 -11.86
N ALA A 123 16.53 -7.43 -10.95
CA ALA A 123 17.06 -8.80 -10.86
C ALA A 123 15.97 -9.85 -10.55
N SER A 124 14.89 -9.51 -9.83
CA SER A 124 13.83 -10.46 -9.48
C SER A 124 12.86 -10.67 -10.65
N GLY A 125 12.45 -9.60 -11.34
CA GLY A 125 11.46 -9.71 -12.41
C GLY A 125 11.22 -8.45 -13.23
N THR A 126 10.18 -8.51 -14.08
CA THR A 126 9.52 -7.33 -14.64
C THR A 126 8.16 -7.24 -13.97
N TRP A 127 7.74 -6.03 -13.60
CA TRP A 127 6.59 -5.77 -12.75
C TRP A 127 5.81 -4.58 -13.29
N LEU A 128 4.48 -4.63 -13.24
CA LEU A 128 3.62 -3.45 -13.29
C LEU A 128 3.19 -3.14 -11.87
N ILE A 129 3.49 -1.93 -11.41
CA ILE A 129 3.31 -1.51 -10.02
C ILE A 129 2.28 -0.38 -10.00
N THR A 130 1.18 -0.54 -9.28
CA THR A 130 0.20 0.52 -9.06
C THR A 130 0.80 1.55 -8.09
N LEU A 131 0.77 2.83 -8.47
CA LEU A 131 1.10 3.92 -7.55
C LEU A 131 -0.16 4.33 -6.77
N PRO A 132 -0.05 4.72 -5.49
CA PRO A 132 -1.20 5.23 -4.74
C PRO A 132 -1.80 6.48 -5.41
N GLU A 133 -3.13 6.56 -5.47
CA GLU A 133 -3.87 7.68 -6.09
C GLU A 133 -3.72 8.98 -5.30
N SER A 134 -3.94 8.91 -3.99
CA SER A 134 -3.46 9.94 -3.08
C SER A 134 -2.03 9.60 -2.66
N GLY A 135 -1.17 10.61 -2.61
CA GLY A 135 0.01 10.55 -1.75
C GLY A 135 -0.41 10.62 -0.28
N VAL A 136 -0.96 9.53 0.28
CA VAL A 136 -1.21 9.29 1.72
C VAL A 136 -1.76 10.52 2.47
N THR A 137 -3.06 10.81 2.31
CA THR A 137 -3.66 12.05 2.83
C THR A 137 -5.18 12.04 2.98
N TYR A 138 -5.66 12.79 4.00
CA TYR A 138 -6.68 13.87 3.99
C TYR A 138 -6.86 14.34 5.47
N ASN A 139 -7.36 15.53 5.86
CA ASN A 139 -7.47 16.84 5.19
C ASN A 139 -7.60 18.01 6.21
N ALA A 140 -7.78 19.26 5.72
CA ALA A 140 -8.50 20.42 6.32
C ALA A 140 -7.75 21.63 6.99
N CYS A 141 -7.79 22.76 6.27
CA CYS A 141 -7.79 24.21 6.63
C CYS A 141 -6.62 24.90 7.40
N GLY A 142 -6.44 26.23 7.16
CA GLY A 142 -5.49 27.17 7.83
C GLY A 142 -4.34 27.75 6.94
N LEU A 143 -3.31 28.45 7.49
CA LEU A 143 -2.16 29.01 6.68
C LEU A 143 -0.84 29.45 7.41
N HIS A 144 0.31 29.07 6.81
CA HIS A 144 1.64 29.75 6.69
C HIS A 144 2.53 30.21 7.89
N ALA A 145 3.86 29.98 7.80
CA ALA A 145 4.91 30.94 8.26
C ALA A 145 6.31 30.78 7.58
N ALA A 146 7.03 31.90 7.32
CA ALA A 146 8.21 31.95 6.44
C ALA A 146 9.62 31.81 7.10
N PRO A 147 10.64 31.27 6.39
CA PRO A 147 12.02 31.11 6.90
C PRO A 147 12.90 32.36 6.75
N THR A 148 13.85 32.54 7.69
CA THR A 148 14.80 33.67 7.70
C THR A 148 15.97 33.53 6.71
N LYS A 149 16.31 34.61 5.99
CA LYS A 149 17.27 34.62 4.89
C LYS A 149 18.75 34.72 5.34
N THR A 150 19.53 33.67 5.09
CA THR A 150 21.01 33.73 5.04
C THR A 150 21.50 33.72 3.58
N GLY A 151 21.93 34.88 3.07
CA GLY A 151 22.19 35.06 1.64
C GLY A 151 23.58 34.60 1.17
N MET A 152 23.61 33.65 0.22
CA MET A 152 24.75 33.48 -0.69
C MET A 152 24.84 34.64 -1.69
N ARG A 153 26.04 34.92 -2.21
CA ARG A 153 26.34 36.21 -2.87
C ARG A 153 26.68 36.07 -4.36
N ARG A 154 25.71 36.41 -5.21
CA ARG A 154 25.83 36.42 -6.68
C ARG A 154 27.08 37.17 -7.19
N PRO A 155 27.80 36.64 -8.21
CA PRO A 155 28.58 37.44 -9.15
C PRO A 155 27.69 38.41 -9.95
N ALA A 156 28.26 39.47 -10.50
CA ALA A 156 27.50 40.52 -11.19
C ALA A 156 27.33 40.23 -12.70
N ALA A 157 26.10 39.91 -13.12
CA ALA A 157 25.74 39.76 -14.53
C ALA A 157 25.51 41.10 -15.24
N GLY A 158 25.82 41.18 -16.54
CA GLY A 158 25.77 42.40 -17.34
C GLY A 158 24.69 42.43 -18.42
N GLY A 159 23.52 42.97 -18.09
CA GLY A 159 22.60 43.72 -18.97
C GLY A 159 22.16 43.17 -20.35
N ALA A 160 20.91 42.66 -20.38
CA ALA A 160 19.92 42.76 -21.48
C ALA A 160 20.24 42.03 -22.82
N GLU A 161 19.31 41.80 -23.75
CA GLU A 161 17.96 42.36 -23.96
C GLU A 161 17.08 41.43 -24.83
N GLY A 162 15.74 41.48 -24.65
CA GLY A 162 14.76 41.08 -25.69
C GLY A 162 14.20 39.64 -25.62
N ALA A 163 12.92 39.52 -25.27
CA ALA A 163 12.15 38.29 -25.45
C ALA A 163 11.82 38.04 -26.94
N ALA A 164 11.87 36.79 -27.36
CA ALA A 164 11.52 36.32 -28.71
C ALA A 164 10.53 35.15 -28.61
N PRO A 165 9.65 34.92 -29.60
CA PRO A 165 8.69 33.81 -29.54
C PRO A 165 9.41 32.45 -29.57
N ALA A 166 8.97 31.53 -28.73
CA ALA A 166 9.56 30.20 -28.58
C ALA A 166 9.66 29.44 -29.91
N ALA A 167 10.79 28.76 -30.11
CA ALA A 167 11.04 27.95 -31.30
C ALA A 167 10.74 26.47 -31.00
N ALA A 168 10.22 25.74 -31.98
CA ALA A 168 10.04 24.30 -31.84
C ALA A 168 11.40 23.59 -31.90
N HIS A 169 11.82 22.96 -30.80
CA HIS A 169 13.05 22.18 -30.70
C HIS A 169 12.95 20.86 -31.49
N GLY A 170 13.04 20.95 -32.82
CA GLY A 170 13.16 19.79 -33.73
C GLY A 170 14.59 19.41 -34.11
N ASP A 171 15.57 20.24 -33.72
CA ASP A 171 17.01 20.04 -33.95
C ASP A 171 17.71 19.56 -32.65
N ALA A 172 18.94 19.06 -32.77
CA ALA A 172 19.76 18.68 -31.61
C ALA A 172 20.11 19.90 -30.74
N PRO A 173 20.17 19.77 -29.40
CA PRO A 173 20.29 20.90 -28.49
C PRO A 173 21.62 21.65 -28.63
N ALA A 174 21.56 22.98 -28.48
CA ALA A 174 22.72 23.86 -28.65
C ALA A 174 23.72 23.79 -27.50
N THR A 175 23.25 23.43 -26.29
CA THR A 175 24.10 23.13 -25.12
C THR A 175 24.02 21.63 -24.83
N VAL A 176 25.16 20.99 -24.54
CA VAL A 176 25.22 19.58 -24.16
C VAL A 176 26.00 19.46 -22.86
N LEU A 177 25.42 18.77 -21.88
CA LEU A 177 26.00 18.54 -20.56
C LEU A 177 26.54 17.11 -20.48
N ASP A 178 27.85 16.97 -20.37
CA ASP A 178 28.51 15.67 -20.37
C ASP A 178 28.49 15.07 -18.95
N ILE A 179 27.82 13.92 -18.76
CA ILE A 179 27.63 13.30 -17.43
C ILE A 179 28.34 11.94 -17.32
N LEU A 180 29.03 11.74 -16.20
CA LEU A 180 29.62 10.45 -15.78
C LEU A 180 28.74 9.83 -14.70
N ILE A 181 28.23 8.63 -14.95
CA ILE A 181 27.36 7.90 -14.02
C ILE A 181 28.16 6.83 -13.27
N GLY A 182 28.48 7.10 -12.00
CA GLY A 182 28.97 6.11 -11.06
C GLY A 182 27.83 5.29 -10.47
N TYR A 183 28.10 4.04 -10.09
CA TYR A 183 27.13 3.20 -9.38
C TYR A 183 27.84 2.21 -8.43
N ASN A 184 27.15 1.83 -7.33
CA ASN A 184 27.70 0.92 -6.32
C ASN A 184 27.34 -0.56 -6.56
N ARG A 185 27.79 -1.46 -5.67
CA ARG A 185 27.51 -2.91 -5.76
C ARG A 185 26.02 -3.22 -5.71
N ALA A 186 25.31 -2.68 -4.72
CA ALA A 186 23.89 -2.98 -4.54
C ALA A 186 23.05 -2.52 -5.74
N PHE A 187 23.42 -1.41 -6.40
CA PHE A 187 22.80 -0.97 -7.66
C PHE A 187 23.09 -1.94 -8.83
N ALA A 188 24.34 -2.40 -8.97
CA ALA A 188 24.72 -3.36 -10.01
C ALA A 188 24.13 -4.77 -9.79
N GLU A 189 23.83 -5.13 -8.55
CA GLU A 189 23.16 -6.39 -8.17
C GLU A 189 21.64 -6.30 -8.36
N ARG A 190 21.03 -5.13 -8.11
CA ARG A 190 19.62 -4.84 -8.44
C ARG A 190 19.38 -4.76 -9.96
N TYR A 191 20.33 -4.24 -10.74
CA TYR A 191 20.24 -4.09 -12.20
C TYR A 191 21.38 -4.81 -12.95
N PRO A 192 21.33 -6.15 -13.10
CA PRO A 192 22.42 -6.91 -13.70
C PRO A 192 22.49 -6.83 -15.24
N GLY A 193 23.67 -6.54 -15.78
CA GLY A 193 23.98 -6.66 -17.21
C GLY A 193 23.33 -5.60 -18.09
N ASP A 194 22.77 -6.01 -19.24
CA ASP A 194 22.09 -5.11 -20.20
C ASP A 194 21.02 -4.22 -19.52
N LEU A 195 20.43 -4.67 -18.41
CA LEU A 195 19.38 -3.98 -17.66
C LEU A 195 19.83 -2.66 -17.01
N LEU A 196 21.09 -2.57 -16.57
CA LEU A 196 21.68 -1.35 -16.01
C LEU A 196 21.65 -0.20 -17.03
N GLU A 197 22.06 -0.51 -18.27
CA GLU A 197 22.05 0.44 -19.36
C GLU A 197 20.62 0.87 -19.70
N THR A 198 19.66 -0.05 -19.70
CA THR A 198 18.24 0.31 -19.94
C THR A 198 17.68 1.23 -18.84
N ARG A 199 18.05 1.04 -17.57
CA ARG A 199 17.65 1.94 -16.47
C ARG A 199 18.27 3.33 -16.63
N ILE A 200 19.57 3.39 -16.93
CA ILE A 200 20.29 4.65 -17.19
C ILE A 200 19.70 5.39 -18.40
N ASN A 201 19.44 4.68 -19.50
CA ASN A 201 18.83 5.23 -20.72
C ASN A 201 17.43 5.78 -20.45
N HIS A 202 16.66 5.16 -19.54
CA HIS A 202 15.33 5.63 -19.14
C HIS A 202 15.37 6.95 -18.36
N LEU A 203 16.12 6.99 -17.25
CA LEU A 203 16.23 8.19 -16.41
C LEU A 203 16.76 9.40 -17.23
N VAL A 204 17.69 9.15 -18.16
CA VAL A 204 18.22 10.17 -19.08
C VAL A 204 17.23 10.54 -20.18
N HIS A 205 16.30 9.66 -20.58
CA HIS A 205 15.20 10.03 -21.47
C HIS A 205 14.24 11.00 -20.79
N ILE A 206 13.73 10.64 -19.60
CA ILE A 206 12.84 11.48 -18.78
C ILE A 206 13.47 12.86 -18.55
N GLY A 207 14.74 12.90 -18.14
CA GLY A 207 15.44 14.17 -17.91
C GLY A 207 15.62 15.05 -19.16
N ASN A 208 15.91 14.45 -20.32
CA ASN A 208 15.98 15.21 -21.57
C ASN A 208 14.59 15.70 -22.03
N GLN A 209 13.54 14.90 -21.86
CA GLN A 209 12.18 15.28 -22.24
C GLN A 209 11.62 16.38 -21.33
N ALA A 210 11.96 16.36 -20.04
CA ALA A 210 11.64 17.44 -19.12
C ALA A 210 12.32 18.77 -19.51
N LEU A 211 13.61 18.75 -19.86
CA LEU A 211 14.32 19.95 -20.37
C LEU A 211 13.68 20.50 -21.65
N ALA A 212 13.29 19.64 -22.58
CA ALA A 212 12.60 20.02 -23.81
C ALA A 212 11.23 20.67 -23.54
N ASN A 213 10.38 20.03 -22.71
CA ASN A 213 9.10 20.57 -22.26
C ASN A 213 9.26 21.98 -21.65
N SER A 214 10.34 22.19 -20.90
CA SER A 214 10.64 23.43 -20.17
C SER A 214 11.16 24.59 -21.03
N ASP A 215 11.34 24.39 -22.35
CA ASP A 215 12.00 25.35 -23.25
C ASP A 215 13.47 25.64 -22.85
N ILE A 216 14.20 24.60 -22.43
CA ILE A 216 15.61 24.67 -22.04
C ILE A 216 16.44 23.95 -23.10
N ASP A 217 17.24 24.72 -23.86
CA ASP A 217 18.08 24.24 -24.96
C ASP A 217 19.38 23.55 -24.45
N LEU A 218 19.17 22.45 -23.73
CA LEU A 218 20.18 21.66 -23.03
C LEU A 218 19.89 20.17 -23.19
N GLY A 219 20.90 19.38 -23.59
CA GLY A 219 20.81 17.92 -23.65
C GLY A 219 21.80 17.23 -22.72
N LEU A 220 21.35 16.19 -22.02
CA LEU A 220 22.18 15.32 -21.17
C LEU A 220 22.83 14.22 -22.01
N ARG A 221 24.17 14.11 -21.97
CA ARG A 221 24.94 13.07 -22.68
C ARG A 221 25.76 12.23 -21.70
N VAL A 222 25.44 10.93 -21.58
CA VAL A 222 26.19 10.01 -20.71
C VAL A 222 27.52 9.64 -21.38
N VAL A 223 28.60 10.32 -21.00
CA VAL A 223 29.94 10.12 -21.57
C VAL A 223 30.70 8.93 -20.96
N GLY A 224 30.21 8.38 -19.86
CA GLY A 224 30.70 7.12 -19.30
C GLY A 224 29.87 6.61 -18.14
N ARG A 225 30.05 5.32 -17.83
CA ARG A 225 29.51 4.66 -16.64
C ARG A 225 30.64 3.92 -15.95
N GLU A 226 30.70 3.91 -14.62
CA GLU A 226 31.77 3.23 -13.87
C GLU A 226 31.25 2.61 -12.58
N PHE A 227 31.69 1.38 -12.31
CA PHE A 227 31.45 0.71 -11.04
C PHE A 227 32.43 1.21 -9.96
N PHE A 228 31.91 1.77 -8.88
CA PHE A 228 32.69 2.12 -7.70
C PHE A 228 32.39 1.13 -6.56
N ASP A 229 33.43 0.53 -5.97
CA ASP A 229 33.31 -0.36 -4.80
C ASP A 229 33.12 0.48 -3.51
N TYR A 230 32.17 1.42 -3.56
CA TYR A 230 31.72 2.22 -2.43
C TYR A 230 30.80 1.37 -1.54
N ARG A 231 31.17 1.24 -0.27
CA ARG A 231 30.51 0.36 0.71
C ARG A 231 30.20 1.04 2.04
N ASN A 232 30.30 2.37 2.10
CA ASN A 232 29.82 3.10 3.26
C ASN A 232 28.30 3.18 3.14
N ASP A 233 27.59 2.77 4.17
CA ASP A 233 26.13 2.83 4.21
C ASP A 233 25.72 4.08 4.99
N ASN A 234 25.91 5.23 4.34
CA ASN A 234 25.83 6.55 4.96
C ASN A 234 24.95 7.52 4.16
N THR A 235 24.73 8.71 4.73
CA THR A 235 23.79 9.70 4.16
C THR A 235 24.16 10.09 2.73
N ASN A 236 23.16 10.43 1.91
CA ASN A 236 23.42 10.99 0.59
C ASN A 236 24.25 12.29 0.68
N LEU A 237 24.03 13.07 1.74
CA LEU A 237 24.74 14.30 2.07
C LEU A 237 26.26 14.07 2.20
N GLU A 238 26.66 13.06 2.98
CA GLU A 238 28.07 12.69 3.13
C GLU A 238 28.69 12.14 1.85
N LEU A 239 27.98 11.30 1.11
CA LEU A 239 28.48 10.74 -0.16
C LEU A 239 28.76 11.87 -1.16
N ARG A 240 27.84 12.84 -1.29
CA ARG A 240 28.07 14.07 -2.07
C ARG A 240 29.32 14.80 -1.60
N ASP A 241 29.48 15.03 -0.29
CA ASP A 241 30.62 15.80 0.23
C ASP A 241 31.96 15.04 0.10
N GLN A 242 31.94 13.71 0.15
CA GLN A 242 33.07 12.85 -0.22
C GLN A 242 33.42 12.96 -1.71
N MET A 243 32.43 13.03 -2.61
CA MET A 243 32.66 13.28 -4.04
C MET A 243 33.26 14.68 -4.29
N ILE A 244 32.74 15.73 -3.66
CA ILE A 244 33.31 17.10 -3.70
C ILE A 244 34.78 17.07 -3.24
N ALA A 245 35.08 16.37 -2.14
CA ALA A 245 36.43 16.26 -1.59
C ALA A 245 37.39 15.53 -2.55
N VAL A 246 36.97 14.40 -3.14
CA VAL A 246 37.77 13.64 -4.14
C VAL A 246 38.06 14.49 -5.38
N LEU A 247 37.05 15.19 -5.91
CA LEU A 247 37.23 16.08 -7.06
C LEU A 247 38.13 17.28 -6.74
N GLY A 248 38.10 17.77 -5.49
CA GLY A 248 39.07 18.73 -4.96
C GLY A 248 40.51 18.22 -4.89
N GLY A 249 40.72 16.89 -4.91
CA GLY A 249 42.03 16.23 -4.76
C GLY A 249 42.26 15.58 -3.40
N GLY A 250 41.22 15.39 -2.60
CA GLY A 250 41.21 14.49 -1.45
C GLY A 250 41.07 13.02 -1.87
N VAL A 251 40.87 12.14 -0.89
CA VAL A 251 40.68 10.69 -1.10
C VAL A 251 39.55 10.20 -0.21
N ALA A 252 38.59 9.47 -0.78
CA ALA A 252 37.55 8.74 -0.06
C ALA A 252 37.64 7.24 -0.41
N PRO A 253 37.36 6.32 0.54
CA PRO A 253 37.24 4.89 0.24
C PRO A 253 36.19 4.63 -0.86
N GLY A 254 36.42 3.63 -1.71
CA GLY A 254 35.52 3.25 -2.81
C GLY A 254 35.54 4.19 -4.03
N LEU A 255 35.79 5.49 -3.88
CA LEU A 255 35.78 6.51 -4.95
C LEU A 255 37.16 6.76 -5.60
N ALA A 256 38.09 5.82 -5.49
CA ALA A 256 39.44 5.97 -6.03
C ALA A 256 39.43 5.99 -7.57
N GLY A 257 40.14 6.94 -8.19
CA GLY A 257 40.19 7.11 -9.65
C GLY A 257 39.03 7.91 -10.25
N LEU A 258 38.02 8.29 -9.46
CA LEU A 258 36.85 9.03 -9.95
C LEU A 258 37.23 10.36 -10.64
N ARG A 259 38.17 11.11 -10.04
CA ARG A 259 38.63 12.38 -10.61
C ARG A 259 39.37 12.17 -11.92
N GLU A 260 40.29 11.22 -11.95
CA GLU A 260 41.08 10.87 -13.14
C GLU A 260 40.19 10.40 -14.29
N LEU A 261 39.12 9.66 -13.99
CA LEU A 261 38.14 9.21 -14.98
C LEU A 261 37.28 10.37 -15.51
N ARG A 262 36.76 11.24 -14.63
CA ARG A 262 36.03 12.46 -15.02
C ARG A 262 36.90 13.36 -15.92
N ASP A 263 38.15 13.57 -15.51
CA ASP A 263 39.12 14.41 -16.24
C ASP A 263 39.52 13.80 -17.61
N ALA A 264 39.42 12.48 -17.78
CA ALA A 264 39.69 11.79 -19.05
C ALA A 264 38.48 11.78 -20.00
N LEU A 265 37.28 11.51 -19.47
CA LEU A 265 36.02 11.46 -20.24
C LEU A 265 35.43 12.84 -20.57
N GLY A 266 35.96 13.89 -19.95
CA GLY A 266 35.50 15.27 -20.16
C GLY A 266 34.14 15.56 -19.53
N ALA A 267 33.78 14.85 -18.46
CA ALA A 267 32.46 14.95 -17.84
C ALA A 267 32.31 16.20 -16.95
N ASP A 268 31.30 17.01 -17.25
CA ASP A 268 30.90 18.19 -16.49
C ASP A 268 30.29 17.83 -15.13
N LEU A 269 29.40 16.83 -15.07
CA LEU A 269 28.85 16.31 -13.82
C LEU A 269 29.28 14.88 -13.52
N VAL A 270 29.36 14.55 -12.23
CA VAL A 270 29.43 13.17 -11.73
C VAL A 270 28.16 12.87 -10.94
N ILE A 271 27.46 11.83 -11.35
CA ILE A 271 26.20 11.35 -10.77
C ILE A 271 26.48 10.01 -10.12
N MET A 272 26.07 9.79 -8.88
CA MET A 272 26.27 8.51 -8.18
C MET A 272 24.93 7.83 -7.90
N LEU A 273 24.69 6.67 -8.51
CA LEU A 273 23.47 5.87 -8.34
C LEU A 273 23.63 4.83 -7.22
N ARG A 274 22.62 4.72 -6.36
CA ARG A 274 22.50 3.69 -5.31
C ARG A 274 21.04 3.26 -5.14
N PRO A 275 20.75 2.07 -4.57
CA PRO A 275 19.40 1.74 -4.10
C PRO A 275 18.93 2.76 -3.07
N HIS A 276 17.66 3.15 -3.11
CA HIS A 276 17.09 3.93 -2.02
C HIS A 276 16.96 3.09 -0.75
N ASP A 277 17.28 3.74 0.37
CA ASP A 277 16.73 3.46 1.69
C ASP A 277 16.65 4.83 2.41
N ILE A 278 15.51 5.12 3.04
CA ILE A 278 15.27 6.43 3.69
C ILE A 278 15.96 6.51 5.05
N GLU A 279 16.19 5.36 5.66
CA GLU A 279 16.70 5.12 7.01
C GLU A 279 18.14 5.62 7.17
N THR A 280 19.04 5.20 6.28
CA THR A 280 20.47 5.58 6.30
C THR A 280 20.81 6.71 5.34
N ARG A 281 19.99 6.92 4.29
CA ARG A 281 20.31 7.87 3.19
C ARG A 281 19.56 9.19 3.30
N GLY A 282 18.42 9.22 4.01
CA GLY A 282 17.65 10.40 4.41
C GLY A 282 16.92 11.16 3.28
N SER A 283 17.03 10.71 2.03
CA SER A 283 16.52 11.44 0.85
C SER A 283 16.51 10.56 -0.41
N CYS A 284 15.66 10.87 -1.39
CA CYS A 284 15.76 10.29 -2.73
C CYS A 284 17.00 10.78 -3.49
N GLY A 285 17.47 12.01 -3.26
CA GLY A 285 18.69 12.52 -3.88
C GLY A 285 19.34 13.65 -3.06
N ILE A 286 20.56 14.02 -3.46
CA ILE A 286 21.14 15.31 -3.08
C ILE A 286 22.21 15.77 -4.08
N ALA A 287 22.20 17.05 -4.39
CA ALA A 287 23.15 17.71 -5.27
C ALA A 287 23.99 18.78 -4.56
N ALA A 288 24.99 19.26 -5.29
CA ALA A 288 25.71 20.48 -4.98
C ALA A 288 25.31 21.59 -5.96
N PHE A 289 24.83 22.72 -5.44
CA PHE A 289 24.64 23.95 -6.20
C PHE A 289 25.99 24.47 -6.76
N PRO A 290 26.00 25.19 -7.90
CA PRO A 290 27.18 25.92 -8.37
C PRO A 290 27.73 26.88 -7.31
N GLN A 291 29.06 26.91 -7.13
CA GLN A 291 29.73 27.86 -6.23
C GLN A 291 31.01 28.39 -6.91
N ASP A 292 31.06 29.71 -7.15
CA ASP A 292 32.19 30.43 -7.77
C ASP A 292 32.77 29.77 -9.04
N ASP A 293 31.91 29.14 -9.84
CA ASP A 293 32.23 28.36 -11.05
C ASP A 293 33.27 27.24 -10.85
N ASP A 294 33.48 26.75 -9.62
CA ASP A 294 34.43 25.68 -9.31
C ASP A 294 33.85 24.29 -9.71
N PRO A 295 34.45 23.59 -10.70
CA PRO A 295 33.92 22.33 -11.20
C PRO A 295 33.81 21.20 -10.17
N LYS A 296 34.42 21.29 -8.98
CA LYS A 296 34.30 20.24 -7.95
C LYS A 296 32.87 20.10 -7.39
N TYR A 297 32.03 21.12 -7.56
CA TYR A 297 30.61 21.08 -7.19
C TYR A 297 29.70 20.51 -8.29
N GLY A 298 30.24 20.08 -9.44
CA GLY A 298 29.50 19.32 -10.44
C GLY A 298 29.25 17.88 -9.99
N VAL A 299 28.46 17.68 -8.92
CA VAL A 299 28.14 16.37 -8.34
C VAL A 299 26.71 16.27 -7.83
N ASN A 300 26.13 15.07 -7.96
CA ASN A 300 24.93 14.68 -7.21
C ASN A 300 24.92 13.17 -6.89
N VAL A 301 23.99 12.79 -6.01
CA VAL A 301 23.68 11.42 -5.62
C VAL A 301 22.19 11.21 -5.89
N VAL A 302 21.84 10.10 -6.52
CA VAL A 302 20.46 9.71 -6.86
C VAL A 302 20.19 8.31 -6.33
N SER A 303 19.06 8.15 -5.67
CA SER A 303 18.59 6.91 -5.07
C SER A 303 17.40 6.38 -5.86
N ASP A 304 17.33 5.06 -6.02
CA ASP A 304 16.42 4.41 -6.97
C ASP A 304 15.61 3.29 -6.30
N GLY A 305 14.34 3.17 -6.68
CA GLY A 305 13.38 2.30 -6.02
C GLY A 305 12.83 2.95 -4.74
N MET A 306 12.56 2.15 -3.73
CA MET A 306 12.15 2.62 -2.41
C MET A 306 12.79 1.81 -1.28
N SER A 307 12.73 2.37 -0.08
CA SER A 307 12.39 1.61 1.12
C SER A 307 11.16 2.26 1.75
N SER A 308 10.38 1.47 2.48
CA SER A 308 9.36 2.00 3.40
C SER A 308 8.37 2.95 2.69
N TRP A 309 7.93 4.03 3.34
CA TRP A 309 7.06 5.05 2.72
C TRP A 309 7.74 5.89 1.61
N SER A 310 9.03 5.69 1.34
CA SER A 310 9.84 6.59 0.51
C SER A 310 10.04 6.07 -0.91
N LEU A 311 9.00 6.19 -1.73
CA LEU A 311 9.09 5.97 -3.18
C LEU A 311 9.96 7.05 -3.87
N CYS A 312 10.99 6.65 -4.60
CA CYS A 312 11.78 7.54 -5.46
C CYS A 312 11.45 7.30 -6.94
N LEU A 313 10.90 8.32 -7.59
CA LEU A 313 10.45 8.29 -8.98
C LEU A 313 11.59 8.57 -9.98
N ASP A 314 11.28 8.39 -11.27
CA ASP A 314 12.25 8.45 -12.37
C ASP A 314 12.74 9.87 -12.71
N ASP A 315 12.09 10.89 -12.17
CA ASP A 315 12.42 12.31 -12.32
C ASP A 315 13.50 12.80 -11.32
N VAL A 316 13.81 12.04 -10.27
CA VAL A 316 14.82 12.40 -9.26
C VAL A 316 16.19 12.68 -9.91
N LEU A 317 16.54 11.98 -10.99
CA LEU A 317 17.78 12.28 -11.73
C LEU A 317 17.81 13.71 -12.28
N ILE A 318 16.70 14.19 -12.85
CA ILE A 318 16.63 15.53 -13.44
C ILE A 318 16.39 16.61 -12.39
N HIS A 319 15.72 16.29 -11.28
CA HIS A 319 15.64 17.14 -10.08
C HIS A 319 17.05 17.51 -9.56
N GLU A 320 17.90 16.50 -9.34
CA GLU A 320 19.26 16.72 -8.81
C GLU A 320 20.21 17.39 -9.82
N ILE A 321 20.04 17.12 -11.12
CA ILE A 321 20.72 17.89 -12.18
C ILE A 321 20.22 19.34 -12.20
N GLY A 322 18.93 19.59 -11.93
CA GLY A 322 18.36 20.92 -11.74
C GLY A 322 19.08 21.71 -10.66
N HIS A 323 19.30 21.13 -9.48
CA HIS A 323 20.12 21.73 -8.43
C HIS A 323 21.57 22.00 -8.86
N ASN A 324 22.22 21.09 -9.61
CA ASN A 324 23.53 21.36 -10.21
C ASN A 324 23.51 22.51 -11.24
N LEU A 325 22.33 22.86 -11.77
CA LEU A 325 22.08 23.98 -12.67
C LEU A 325 21.43 25.19 -11.94
N GLY A 326 21.53 25.24 -10.61
CA GLY A 326 21.07 26.37 -9.80
C GLY A 326 19.57 26.42 -9.51
N ALA A 327 18.79 25.47 -10.02
CA ALA A 327 17.36 25.37 -9.78
C ALA A 327 17.06 24.98 -8.32
N GLY A 328 15.93 25.42 -7.78
CA GLY A 328 15.55 25.21 -6.39
C GLY A 328 14.08 24.89 -6.19
N HIS A 329 13.76 24.46 -4.97
CA HIS A 329 12.42 24.07 -4.54
C HIS A 329 11.45 25.25 -4.44
N GLN A 330 10.16 24.97 -4.35
CA GLN A 330 9.14 25.99 -4.10
C GLN A 330 9.41 26.72 -2.78
N ALA A 331 8.89 27.95 -2.65
CA ALA A 331 9.08 28.75 -1.45
C ALA A 331 8.50 28.05 -0.21
N GLY A 332 9.31 27.91 0.84
CA GLY A 332 8.93 27.27 2.11
C GLY A 332 9.50 25.87 2.34
N ALA A 333 9.85 25.12 1.28
CA ALA A 333 10.28 23.71 1.36
C ALA A 333 11.60 23.43 2.14
N GLY A 334 12.29 24.47 2.60
CA GLY A 334 13.66 24.39 3.13
C GLY A 334 14.71 24.43 2.02
N GLY A 335 15.96 24.14 2.38
CA GLY A 335 17.10 24.24 1.45
C GLY A 335 17.63 25.67 1.23
N GLY A 336 18.67 25.78 0.39
CA GLY A 336 19.38 27.04 0.11
C GLY A 336 19.19 27.50 -1.33
N PHE A 337 18.66 28.70 -1.52
CA PHE A 337 18.43 29.29 -2.85
C PHE A 337 19.71 29.86 -3.48
N PHE A 338 19.98 29.50 -4.73
CA PHE A 338 21.09 30.05 -5.53
C PHE A 338 20.74 31.42 -6.15
N ASP A 339 19.55 31.53 -6.75
CA ASP A 339 18.94 32.77 -7.23
C ASP A 339 17.45 32.73 -6.83
N PRO A 340 16.84 33.79 -6.27
CA PRO A 340 15.44 33.76 -5.81
C PRO A 340 14.37 33.53 -6.90
N ARG A 341 14.75 33.49 -8.18
CA ARG A 341 13.87 33.02 -9.28
C ARG A 341 13.80 31.49 -9.36
N GLY A 342 14.84 30.81 -8.87
CA GLY A 342 14.99 29.36 -8.92
C GLY A 342 14.15 28.69 -7.83
N SER A 343 12.83 28.75 -8.02
CA SER A 343 11.84 28.07 -7.20
C SER A 343 10.86 27.34 -8.10
N ALA A 344 10.42 26.17 -7.66
CA ALA A 344 9.42 25.36 -8.35
C ALA A 344 8.04 26.04 -8.33
N LEU A 345 7.24 25.76 -9.35
CA LEU A 345 5.79 25.90 -9.27
C LEU A 345 5.23 24.58 -8.73
N SER A 346 4.40 24.69 -7.71
CA SER A 346 3.59 23.62 -7.14
C SER A 346 2.24 24.24 -6.83
N VAL A 347 1.16 23.59 -7.27
CA VAL A 347 -0.22 24.01 -6.99
C VAL A 347 -0.82 22.91 -6.11
N PRO A 348 -1.21 23.22 -4.86
CA PRO A 348 -1.77 22.23 -3.93
C PRO A 348 -2.94 21.47 -4.54
N GLY A 349 -3.04 20.18 -4.24
CA GLY A 349 -4.03 19.28 -4.83
C GLY A 349 -3.69 18.90 -6.28
N GLN A 350 -3.56 19.89 -7.15
CA GLN A 350 -3.48 19.70 -8.61
C GLN A 350 -2.17 19.07 -9.10
N PHE A 351 -1.03 19.77 -9.00
CA PHE A 351 0.22 19.32 -9.65
C PHE A 351 1.50 19.98 -9.13
N THR A 352 2.64 19.42 -9.53
CA THR A 352 3.95 20.06 -9.38
C THR A 352 4.84 20.02 -10.61
N THR A 353 5.73 21.01 -10.73
CA THR A 353 6.90 20.98 -11.61
C THR A 353 8.04 20.12 -11.00
N VAL A 354 9.01 19.70 -11.83
CA VAL A 354 10.14 18.80 -11.50
C VAL A 354 10.91 19.17 -10.22
N MET A 355 11.04 20.46 -9.91
CA MET A 355 11.76 20.90 -8.71
C MET A 355 10.88 20.97 -7.45
N GLY A 356 9.63 20.51 -7.50
CA GLY A 356 8.78 20.44 -6.33
C GLY A 356 9.35 19.52 -5.26
N SER A 357 9.36 19.97 -4.01
CA SER A 357 9.82 19.17 -2.88
C SER A 357 8.65 18.87 -1.97
N PHE A 358 8.17 17.64 -2.03
CA PHE A 358 7.06 17.17 -1.20
C PHE A 358 7.63 16.39 -0.02
N GLY A 359 7.33 16.89 1.19
CA GLY A 359 7.35 16.04 2.37
C GLY A 359 6.43 14.85 2.13
N THR A 360 6.80 13.69 2.65
CA THR A 360 6.04 12.46 2.48
C THR A 360 4.79 12.49 3.36
N GLY A 361 3.65 12.08 2.81
CA GLY A 361 2.31 12.38 3.36
C GLY A 361 1.71 13.68 2.80
N ARG A 362 1.66 13.83 1.47
CA ARG A 362 0.96 14.92 0.76
C ARG A 362 0.35 14.41 -0.55
N PRO A 363 -0.88 14.84 -0.93
CA PRO A 363 -1.70 14.15 -1.95
C PRO A 363 -1.05 14.21 -3.32
N ASP A 364 -0.46 15.36 -3.61
CA ASP A 364 0.19 15.81 -4.83
C ASP A 364 1.58 15.21 -5.07
N ARG A 365 2.13 14.40 -4.14
CA ARG A 365 3.47 13.78 -4.30
C ARG A 365 3.63 13.00 -5.61
N PHE A 366 2.58 12.36 -6.10
CA PHE A 366 2.61 11.59 -7.35
C PHE A 366 2.18 12.41 -8.59
N ARG A 367 1.65 13.62 -8.40
CA ARG A 367 1.12 14.54 -9.43
C ARG A 367 2.23 15.42 -10.05
N GLY A 368 3.36 14.77 -10.38
CA GLY A 368 4.55 15.41 -10.92
C GLY A 368 4.54 15.53 -12.45
N LEU A 369 4.45 16.75 -12.97
CA LEU A 369 4.59 17.06 -14.40
C LEU A 369 6.07 17.12 -14.80
N PRO A 370 6.47 16.52 -15.94
CA PRO A 370 7.85 16.53 -16.44
C PRO A 370 8.20 17.87 -17.10
N VAL A 371 8.25 18.94 -16.29
CA VAL A 371 8.56 20.31 -16.70
C VAL A 371 9.18 21.07 -15.53
N PHE A 372 10.19 21.90 -15.78
CA PHE A 372 10.73 22.89 -14.85
C PHE A 372 9.89 24.16 -14.93
N SER A 373 9.66 24.79 -13.78
CA SER A 373 8.93 26.06 -13.70
C SER A 373 9.51 27.13 -14.65
N ASN A 374 8.67 27.62 -15.56
CA ASN A 374 9.00 28.62 -16.58
C ASN A 374 7.73 29.45 -16.92
N PRO A 375 7.67 30.76 -16.62
CA PRO A 375 6.52 31.61 -16.94
C PRO A 375 6.32 31.86 -18.45
N GLU A 376 7.24 31.43 -19.32
CA GLU A 376 7.12 31.54 -20.79
C GLU A 376 6.41 30.32 -21.43
N VAL A 377 6.01 29.31 -20.63
CA VAL A 377 5.25 28.13 -21.07
C VAL A 377 3.99 27.94 -20.19
N ARG A 378 3.10 27.01 -20.56
CA ARG A 378 1.93 26.62 -19.73
C ARG A 378 2.13 25.24 -19.10
N CYS A 379 1.44 24.98 -18.00
CA CYS A 379 1.19 23.66 -17.42
C CYS A 379 0.12 23.82 -16.33
N GLY A 380 -0.73 22.81 -16.11
CA GLY A 380 -1.83 22.88 -15.15
C GLY A 380 -2.78 24.06 -15.41
N GLY A 381 -3.16 24.23 -16.68
CA GLY A 381 -4.03 25.28 -17.23
C GLY A 381 -3.43 26.68 -17.22
N ARG A 382 -2.60 26.99 -16.23
CA ARG A 382 -1.99 28.29 -15.96
C ARG A 382 -0.62 28.45 -16.66
N ALA A 383 0.03 29.60 -16.43
CA ALA A 383 1.43 29.76 -16.81
C ALA A 383 2.28 28.84 -15.91
N CYS A 384 3.25 28.14 -16.48
CA CYS A 384 4.02 27.10 -15.77
C CYS A 384 5.07 27.67 -14.81
N GLY A 385 4.85 28.86 -14.28
CA GLY A 385 5.79 29.62 -13.48
C GLY A 385 5.29 31.04 -13.30
N SER A 386 6.00 31.80 -12.48
CA SER A 386 5.60 33.16 -12.12
C SER A 386 6.80 34.10 -12.13
N SER A 387 6.54 35.31 -12.63
CA SER A 387 7.47 36.44 -12.63
C SER A 387 7.15 37.50 -11.57
N ASP A 388 6.14 37.26 -10.71
CA ASP A 388 5.82 38.16 -9.59
C ASP A 388 6.91 38.09 -8.51
N PRO A 389 7.55 39.22 -8.11
CA PRO A 389 8.53 39.25 -7.03
C PRO A 389 8.07 38.72 -5.66
N ALA A 390 6.76 38.59 -5.41
CA ALA A 390 6.18 37.99 -4.21
C ALA A 390 6.12 36.45 -4.28
N ALA A 391 5.97 35.89 -5.48
CA ALA A 391 5.76 34.46 -5.73
C ALA A 391 6.54 34.00 -6.97
N LEU A 392 7.87 34.16 -6.97
CA LEU A 392 8.71 33.82 -8.11
C LEU A 392 8.79 32.29 -8.32
N ALA A 393 8.58 31.84 -9.55
CA ALA A 393 8.78 30.44 -9.96
C ALA A 393 9.30 30.37 -11.40
N ASP A 394 10.63 30.43 -11.57
CA ASP A 394 11.34 30.54 -12.86
C ASP A 394 12.73 29.88 -12.78
N ASN A 395 12.73 28.58 -12.44
CA ASN A 395 13.91 27.71 -12.57
C ASN A 395 14.52 27.75 -13.97
N ALA A 396 13.72 27.84 -15.04
CA ALA A 396 14.25 27.88 -16.41
C ALA A 396 15.20 29.06 -16.64
N ALA A 397 14.87 30.29 -16.21
CA ALA A 397 15.78 31.43 -16.34
C ALA A 397 16.95 31.43 -15.33
N VAL A 398 16.98 30.52 -14.35
CA VAL A 398 18.19 30.24 -13.55
C VAL A 398 19.08 29.24 -14.28
N ILE A 399 18.53 28.11 -14.73
CA ILE A 399 19.23 27.08 -15.51
C ILE A 399 19.86 27.71 -16.77
N ARG A 400 19.09 28.44 -17.58
CA ARG A 400 19.57 29.17 -18.76
C ARG A 400 20.69 30.17 -18.45
N SER A 401 20.81 30.65 -17.20
CA SER A 401 21.85 31.60 -16.78
C SER A 401 23.16 30.96 -16.33
N VAL A 402 23.19 29.65 -16.05
CA VAL A 402 24.40 28.92 -15.62
C VAL A 402 24.76 27.72 -16.50
N MET A 403 23.84 27.18 -17.30
CA MET A 403 24.04 25.92 -18.03
C MET A 403 25.29 25.92 -18.92
N THR A 404 25.64 27.03 -19.56
CA THR A 404 26.84 27.16 -20.41
C THR A 404 28.15 27.21 -19.60
N ALA A 405 28.10 27.58 -18.31
CA ALA A 405 29.25 27.52 -17.41
C ALA A 405 29.43 26.11 -16.83
N VAL A 406 28.32 25.46 -16.44
CA VAL A 406 28.31 24.09 -15.93
C VAL A 406 28.71 23.09 -17.04
N ALA A 407 28.17 23.24 -18.26
CA ALA A 407 28.59 22.51 -19.47
C ALA A 407 29.95 23.00 -20.06
N GLY A 408 30.72 23.73 -19.25
CA GLY A 408 32.10 24.10 -19.51
C GLY A 408 33.05 23.69 -18.37
N TYR A 409 32.55 22.92 -17.39
CA TYR A 409 33.32 22.40 -16.27
C TYR A 409 34.43 21.45 -16.73
N ARG A 410 34.28 20.78 -17.87
CA ARG A 410 35.36 20.06 -18.56
C ARG A 410 35.39 20.36 -20.06
N PRO A 411 36.56 20.25 -20.71
CA PRO A 411 36.62 20.24 -22.18
C PRO A 411 36.04 18.93 -22.69
N ALA A 412 34.93 18.98 -23.42
CA ALA A 412 34.29 17.82 -24.02
C ALA A 412 35.30 16.98 -24.83
N SER A 413 35.53 15.74 -24.41
CA SER A 413 36.46 14.78 -25.03
C SER A 413 35.80 13.50 -25.53
N SER A 414 34.48 13.37 -25.36
CA SER A 414 33.73 12.14 -25.67
C SER A 414 33.25 12.04 -27.12
N ASP A 415 33.50 10.87 -27.72
CA ASP A 415 32.97 10.42 -29.02
C ASP A 415 31.50 9.94 -28.96
N GLU A 416 30.83 9.99 -27.80
CA GLU A 416 29.41 9.59 -27.70
C GLU A 416 28.49 10.49 -28.54
N PRO A 417 27.41 9.95 -29.14
CA PRO A 417 26.46 10.75 -29.92
C PRO A 417 25.91 11.94 -29.13
N LEU A 418 25.68 13.06 -29.81
CA LEU A 418 24.90 14.16 -29.22
C LEU A 418 23.46 13.68 -28.97
N PRO A 419 22.78 14.20 -27.93
CA PRO A 419 21.36 13.94 -27.71
C PRO A 419 20.53 14.28 -28.96
N GLY A 420 19.48 13.49 -29.21
CA GLY A 420 18.53 13.80 -30.28
C GLY A 420 17.71 15.04 -29.93
N GLY A 421 17.23 15.76 -30.94
CA GLY A 421 16.22 16.80 -30.73
C GLY A 421 14.94 16.18 -30.19
N LEU A 422 14.45 16.69 -29.07
CA LEU A 422 13.16 16.32 -28.48
C LEU A 422 12.20 17.51 -28.57
N ALA A 423 11.04 17.29 -29.15
CA ALA A 423 9.93 18.23 -29.11
C ALA A 423 9.22 18.14 -27.76
N ARG A 424 8.53 19.22 -27.36
CA ARG A 424 7.63 19.17 -26.19
C ARG A 424 6.52 18.13 -26.42
N VAL A 425 6.19 17.35 -25.40
CA VAL A 425 5.00 16.49 -25.41
C VAL A 425 3.77 17.34 -25.15
N GLN A 426 2.68 17.15 -25.90
CA GLN A 426 1.34 17.45 -25.35
C GLN A 426 0.87 16.17 -24.65
N LEU A 427 1.14 16.09 -23.36
CA LEU A 427 0.58 15.07 -22.48
C LEU A 427 -0.90 15.38 -22.24
N ASP A 428 -1.61 14.35 -21.82
CA ASP A 428 -3.05 14.25 -21.58
C ASP A 428 -3.13 13.05 -20.62
N SER A 429 -2.91 13.33 -19.33
CA SER A 429 -2.33 12.36 -18.39
C SER A 429 -3.34 11.50 -17.63
N ASP A 430 -4.60 11.91 -17.47
CA ASP A 430 -5.71 11.07 -16.99
C ASP A 430 -6.61 10.54 -18.13
N ALA A 431 -6.54 11.20 -19.30
CA ALA A 431 -7.31 10.96 -20.52
C ALA A 431 -8.76 11.50 -20.55
N ASP A 432 -9.08 12.60 -19.86
CA ASP A 432 -10.36 13.32 -20.03
C ASP A 432 -10.56 13.88 -21.46
N GLY A 433 -9.45 14.26 -22.13
CA GLY A 433 -9.43 14.83 -23.48
C GLY A 433 -8.89 16.26 -23.57
N VAL A 434 -8.48 16.86 -22.46
CA VAL A 434 -7.74 18.11 -22.33
C VAL A 434 -6.27 17.78 -22.02
N SER A 435 -5.33 18.53 -22.59
CA SER A 435 -3.90 18.27 -22.34
C SER A 435 -3.43 18.94 -21.04
N ASP A 436 -2.43 18.38 -20.35
CA ASP A 436 -1.75 18.92 -19.14
C ASP A 436 -1.28 20.40 -19.25
N TRP A 437 -1.29 20.96 -20.46
CA TRP A 437 -0.92 22.32 -20.80
C TRP A 437 -2.09 23.31 -20.74
N GLU A 438 -3.32 22.81 -20.72
CA GLU A 438 -4.57 23.56 -20.80
C GLU A 438 -5.57 23.20 -19.69
N ASP A 439 -5.46 21.99 -19.16
CA ASP A 439 -6.18 21.43 -18.01
C ASP A 439 -5.53 21.81 -16.67
N HIS A 440 -6.34 22.19 -15.66
CA HIS A 440 -5.89 22.53 -14.31
C HIS A 440 -5.66 21.33 -13.39
N PHE A 441 -6.21 20.15 -13.67
CA PHE A 441 -6.13 18.93 -12.84
C PHE A 441 -5.58 17.71 -13.62
N PRO A 442 -4.29 17.68 -14.07
CA PRO A 442 -3.75 16.68 -15.02
C PRO A 442 -3.66 15.21 -14.58
N PHE A 443 -4.37 14.84 -13.54
CA PHE A 443 -4.37 13.52 -12.92
C PHE A 443 -5.78 13.12 -12.39
N GLU A 444 -6.83 13.88 -12.69
CA GLU A 444 -8.20 13.71 -12.15
C GLU A 444 -9.28 13.96 -13.21
N GLY A 445 -9.40 13.07 -14.20
CA GLY A 445 -10.29 13.21 -15.37
C GLY A 445 -11.82 13.23 -15.12
N SER A 446 -12.25 13.59 -13.91
CA SER A 446 -13.59 14.13 -13.60
C SER A 446 -13.63 15.67 -13.65
N GLU A 447 -12.48 16.34 -13.53
CA GLU A 447 -12.33 17.79 -13.45
C GLU A 447 -11.23 18.28 -14.41
N PHE A 448 -11.36 19.53 -14.89
CA PHE A 448 -10.32 20.20 -15.70
C PHE A 448 -10.27 21.73 -15.52
N ALA A 449 -11.19 22.30 -14.73
CA ALA A 449 -11.38 23.74 -14.57
C ALA A 449 -11.21 24.19 -13.12
N ASP A 450 -10.58 25.36 -12.99
CA ASP A 450 -10.29 26.08 -11.75
C ASP A 450 -10.47 27.57 -12.11
N SER A 451 -11.70 28.06 -11.97
CA SER A 451 -12.15 29.32 -12.60
C SER A 451 -11.58 30.59 -11.95
N ASP A 452 -11.11 30.52 -10.71
CA ASP A 452 -10.50 31.63 -9.97
C ASP A 452 -9.07 31.37 -9.42
N LEU A 453 -8.57 30.14 -9.56
CA LEU A 453 -7.18 29.70 -9.33
C LEU A 453 -6.80 29.45 -7.86
N ASP A 454 -7.79 29.04 -7.05
CA ASP A 454 -7.67 28.76 -5.61
C ASP A 454 -7.09 27.36 -5.30
N GLY A 455 -7.47 26.34 -6.09
CA GLY A 455 -7.03 24.95 -5.91
C GLY A 455 -8.16 23.91 -5.94
N ALA A 456 -9.41 24.30 -5.64
CA ALA A 456 -10.60 23.49 -5.84
C ALA A 456 -11.03 23.44 -7.32
N GLY A 457 -11.91 22.50 -7.66
CA GLY A 457 -12.37 22.27 -9.03
C GLY A 457 -13.79 22.80 -9.26
N ASP A 458 -14.07 23.39 -10.43
CA ASP A 458 -15.36 23.96 -10.83
C ASP A 458 -16.59 23.03 -10.64
N SER A 459 -16.39 21.72 -10.44
CA SER A 459 -17.43 20.71 -10.20
C SER A 459 -17.59 20.23 -8.75
N GLU A 460 -16.60 20.46 -7.88
CA GLU A 460 -16.68 20.14 -6.43
C GLU A 460 -16.80 21.41 -5.56
N ASP A 461 -16.31 22.54 -6.05
CA ASP A 461 -16.39 23.86 -5.41
C ASP A 461 -17.80 24.46 -5.49
N LEU A 462 -18.29 24.99 -4.36
CA LEU A 462 -19.59 25.66 -4.26
C LEU A 462 -19.53 27.16 -4.63
N PHE A 463 -18.33 27.75 -4.68
CA PHE A 463 -18.08 29.14 -5.08
C PHE A 463 -17.02 29.32 -6.22
N PRO A 464 -17.16 28.73 -7.45
CA PRO A 464 -16.16 28.80 -8.55
C PRO A 464 -15.91 30.17 -9.22
N ALA A 465 -15.89 31.24 -8.45
CA ALA A 465 -15.57 32.61 -8.83
C ALA A 465 -15.13 33.51 -7.65
N ASP A 466 -14.98 32.99 -6.43
CA ASP A 466 -14.40 33.69 -5.29
C ASP A 466 -13.34 32.83 -4.57
N PRO A 467 -12.02 33.03 -4.84
CA PRO A 467 -10.91 32.20 -4.34
C PRO A 467 -10.59 32.47 -2.85
N GLY A 468 -11.61 32.89 -2.10
CA GLY A 468 -11.65 32.94 -0.66
C GLY A 468 -12.43 31.77 -0.05
N GLU A 469 -13.39 31.18 -0.77
CA GLU A 469 -14.38 30.23 -0.26
C GLU A 469 -14.39 28.94 -1.11
N GLN A 470 -14.80 27.81 -0.53
CA GLN A 470 -14.89 26.51 -1.25
C GLN A 470 -16.11 25.66 -0.83
N ALA A 471 -16.51 25.79 0.45
CA ALA A 471 -17.61 25.06 1.08
C ALA A 471 -18.64 26.04 1.66
N ASP A 472 -19.87 25.54 1.82
CA ASP A 472 -21.12 26.19 2.27
C ASP A 472 -21.81 25.14 3.15
N SER A 473 -21.31 24.99 4.39
CA SER A 473 -21.61 23.84 5.26
C SER A 473 -23.08 23.75 5.69
N ASP A 474 -23.76 24.89 5.89
CA ASP A 474 -25.20 24.94 6.20
C ASP A 474 -26.11 25.09 4.95
N GLY A 475 -25.59 25.68 3.86
CA GLY A 475 -26.33 25.98 2.64
C GLY A 475 -27.04 27.34 2.61
N ASP A 476 -26.64 28.33 3.41
CA ASP A 476 -27.08 29.73 3.35
C ASP A 476 -26.64 30.41 2.04
N GLY A 477 -25.45 30.06 1.54
CA GLY A 477 -24.78 30.75 0.43
C GLY A 477 -23.79 31.85 0.86
N LEU A 478 -23.39 31.84 2.13
CA LEU A 478 -22.08 32.29 2.61
C LEU A 478 -21.14 31.08 2.63
N GLY A 479 -19.83 31.31 2.63
CA GLY A 479 -18.85 30.21 2.69
C GLY A 479 -18.14 30.15 4.04
N ASP A 480 -17.64 28.96 4.40
CA ASP A 480 -17.00 28.53 5.67
C ASP A 480 -15.71 29.30 6.09
N ARG A 481 -15.55 30.54 5.60
CA ARG A 481 -14.43 31.46 5.90
C ARG A 481 -14.87 32.93 5.93
N SER A 482 -16.07 33.22 5.42
CA SER A 482 -16.74 34.51 5.47
C SER A 482 -17.97 34.50 6.37
N ASP A 483 -18.56 33.34 6.67
CA ASP A 483 -19.46 33.19 7.81
C ASP A 483 -18.68 33.27 9.14
N PRO A 484 -19.36 33.63 10.24
CA PRO A 484 -18.87 33.42 11.60
C PRO A 484 -19.75 32.47 12.43
N ASP A 485 -20.54 31.62 11.78
CA ASP A 485 -21.46 30.62 12.33
C ASP A 485 -21.59 29.49 11.26
N ASP A 486 -20.46 28.86 10.88
CA ASP A 486 -20.29 28.03 9.65
C ASP A 486 -21.34 26.90 9.44
N ASP A 487 -22.02 26.44 10.50
CA ASP A 487 -23.15 25.47 10.41
C ASP A 487 -24.54 26.05 10.79
N ASN A 488 -24.59 27.31 11.23
CA ASN A 488 -25.78 28.04 11.71
C ASN A 488 -26.55 27.39 12.88
N ASP A 489 -25.90 26.63 13.78
CA ASP A 489 -26.41 26.29 15.13
C ASP A 489 -26.85 27.56 15.89
N GLY A 490 -26.09 28.65 15.75
CA GLY A 490 -26.22 29.90 16.49
C GLY A 490 -25.15 30.13 17.56
N VAL A 491 -24.09 29.32 17.58
CA VAL A 491 -22.86 29.48 18.35
C VAL A 491 -21.70 29.75 17.39
N PRO A 492 -21.10 30.95 17.39
CA PRO A 492 -19.99 31.29 16.50
C PRO A 492 -18.77 30.39 16.69
N ASP A 493 -18.16 29.94 15.59
CA ASP A 493 -16.97 29.05 15.50
C ASP A 493 -15.81 29.40 16.43
N VAL A 494 -15.65 30.67 16.80
CA VAL A 494 -14.62 31.15 17.75
C VAL A 494 -14.88 30.80 19.22
N ASP A 495 -16.12 30.49 19.58
CA ASP A 495 -16.56 30.02 20.90
C ASP A 495 -17.06 28.55 20.86
N ASP A 496 -17.08 27.93 19.67
CA ASP A 496 -17.57 26.57 19.41
C ASP A 496 -16.50 25.46 19.52
N ALA A 497 -16.92 24.19 19.49
CA ALA A 497 -16.08 22.99 19.50
C ALA A 497 -16.16 22.15 18.21
N PHE A 498 -17.28 22.16 17.48
CA PHE A 498 -17.58 21.33 16.31
C PHE A 498 -18.27 22.10 15.17
N ALA A 499 -17.92 23.37 14.96
CA ALA A 499 -18.55 24.36 14.05
C ALA A 499 -18.86 23.99 12.56
N LEU A 500 -18.81 22.73 12.16
CA LEU A 500 -19.31 22.20 10.88
C LEU A 500 -20.38 21.10 11.12
N ASP A 501 -20.95 21.02 12.32
CA ASP A 501 -21.97 20.04 12.73
C ASP A 501 -23.08 20.73 13.57
N PRO A 502 -24.21 21.12 12.96
CA PRO A 502 -25.28 21.89 13.62
C PRO A 502 -26.12 21.07 14.62
N ALA A 503 -25.57 19.96 15.12
CA ALA A 503 -26.06 19.21 16.27
C ALA A 503 -25.22 19.44 17.55
N GLU A 504 -23.97 19.88 17.46
CA GLU A 504 -23.00 19.90 18.57
C GLU A 504 -22.21 21.22 18.65
N SER A 505 -22.38 21.96 19.75
CA SER A 505 -21.69 23.25 19.96
C SER A 505 -20.88 23.34 21.26
N ALA A 506 -20.66 22.19 21.94
CA ALA A 506 -19.89 22.14 23.18
C ALA A 506 -19.17 20.80 23.41
N ASP A 507 -17.99 20.89 24.01
CA ASP A 507 -17.20 19.78 24.55
C ASP A 507 -16.70 20.20 25.96
N THR A 508 -17.45 19.80 26.98
CA THR A 508 -17.30 20.29 28.36
C THR A 508 -16.06 19.74 29.07
N ASP A 509 -15.59 18.53 28.74
CA ASP A 509 -14.49 17.86 29.45
C ASP A 509 -13.27 17.43 28.60
N ARG A 510 -13.43 17.32 27.28
CA ARG A 510 -12.40 17.29 26.24
C ARG A 510 -11.82 15.95 25.83
N ASP A 511 -12.62 14.88 25.83
CA ASP A 511 -12.21 13.65 25.16
C ASP A 511 -12.23 13.72 23.61
N GLY A 512 -13.17 14.50 23.05
CA GLY A 512 -13.41 14.69 21.62
C GLY A 512 -14.85 14.42 21.15
N THR A 513 -15.78 14.08 22.05
CA THR A 513 -17.22 13.89 21.80
C THR A 513 -18.00 15.17 22.13
N GLY A 514 -19.13 15.44 21.47
CA GLY A 514 -19.97 16.61 21.74
C GLY A 514 -20.98 16.39 22.87
N ASP A 515 -21.25 17.43 23.66
CA ASP A 515 -22.11 17.44 24.86
C ASP A 515 -23.55 16.91 24.64
N ALA A 516 -24.05 16.78 23.41
CA ALA A 516 -25.37 16.21 23.10
C ALA A 516 -25.34 14.78 22.54
N ALA A 517 -24.20 14.30 22.06
CA ALA A 517 -23.91 12.91 21.67
C ALA A 517 -23.30 12.11 22.83
N ASP A 518 -22.56 12.77 23.71
CA ASP A 518 -21.90 12.22 24.90
C ASP A 518 -22.91 11.90 26.02
N ALA A 519 -22.85 10.67 26.52
CA ALA A 519 -23.67 10.18 27.63
C ALA A 519 -23.22 10.74 29.01
N PHE A 520 -21.96 11.14 29.17
CA PHE A 520 -21.36 11.66 30.40
C PHE A 520 -20.53 12.97 30.23
N PRO A 521 -21.11 14.12 29.80
CA PRO A 521 -20.42 15.41 29.51
C PRO A 521 -19.75 16.17 30.68
N ALA A 522 -19.08 15.45 31.56
CA ALA A 522 -18.28 15.92 32.68
C ALA A 522 -17.24 14.87 33.15
N ASN A 523 -17.02 13.81 32.39
CA ASN A 523 -16.08 12.72 32.65
C ASN A 523 -15.40 12.22 31.35
N ALA A 524 -14.32 12.89 30.93
CA ALA A 524 -13.45 12.62 29.76
C ALA A 524 -12.75 11.23 29.70
N ASN A 525 -13.41 10.17 30.13
CA ASN A 525 -13.03 8.78 30.05
C ASN A 525 -14.26 7.88 29.79
N GLU A 526 -15.45 8.47 29.54
CA GLU A 526 -16.72 7.80 29.26
C GLU A 526 -17.52 8.69 28.31
N SER A 527 -17.82 8.25 27.09
CA SER A 527 -18.67 9.01 26.15
C SER A 527 -19.95 8.27 25.74
N ALA A 528 -20.04 6.97 26.01
CA ALA A 528 -21.15 6.09 25.64
C ALA A 528 -21.74 5.35 26.86
N ASP A 529 -23.04 5.03 26.78
CA ASP A 529 -23.90 4.28 27.71
C ASP A 529 -24.71 3.29 26.86
N SER A 530 -24.05 2.21 26.41
CA SER A 530 -24.53 1.36 25.31
C SER A 530 -25.79 0.54 25.62
N ASP A 531 -26.03 0.17 26.89
CA ASP A 531 -27.26 -0.50 27.34
C ASP A 531 -28.31 0.44 27.99
N GLY A 532 -27.88 1.60 28.49
CA GLY A 532 -28.73 2.58 29.17
C GLY A 532 -28.90 2.37 30.69
N ASP A 533 -28.01 1.65 31.37
CA ASP A 533 -27.94 1.54 32.84
C ASP A 533 -27.56 2.88 33.51
N GLY A 534 -26.68 3.66 32.86
CA GLY A 534 -26.07 4.86 33.43
C GLY A 534 -24.73 4.62 34.12
N LEU A 535 -24.08 3.47 33.85
CA LEU A 535 -22.63 3.32 33.81
C LEU A 535 -22.14 3.65 32.39
N GLY A 536 -20.87 4.01 32.25
CA GLY A 536 -20.26 4.26 30.94
C GLY A 536 -19.48 3.06 30.43
N ASP A 537 -19.34 2.95 29.12
CA ASP A 537 -18.77 1.77 28.44
C ASP A 537 -17.30 1.45 28.83
N HIS A 538 -16.54 2.37 29.45
CA HIS A 538 -15.20 2.09 30.02
C HIS A 538 -15.23 1.72 31.52
N ALA A 539 -16.36 1.93 32.20
CA ALA A 539 -16.59 1.61 33.61
C ALA A 539 -17.53 0.42 33.85
N ASP A 540 -18.25 -0.07 32.84
CA ASP A 540 -19.02 -1.31 32.92
C ASP A 540 -18.15 -2.57 32.67
N ASP A 541 -18.69 -3.72 33.06
CA ASP A 541 -18.19 -5.07 32.83
C ASP A 541 -19.21 -5.92 31.99
N ASP A 542 -20.24 -5.34 31.35
CA ASP A 542 -21.24 -6.01 30.44
C ASP A 542 -21.99 -4.94 29.58
N ASP A 543 -21.30 -4.17 28.74
CA ASP A 543 -21.73 -2.85 28.19
C ASP A 543 -22.88 -2.88 27.17
N ASP A 544 -23.17 -4.02 26.53
CA ASP A 544 -24.37 -4.24 25.70
C ASP A 544 -25.43 -5.11 26.39
N ASN A 545 -25.15 -5.55 27.62
CA ASN A 545 -25.98 -6.40 28.49
C ASN A 545 -26.48 -7.69 27.81
N ASP A 546 -25.75 -8.24 26.81
CA ASP A 546 -26.04 -9.57 26.23
C ASP A 546 -25.67 -10.73 27.18
N GLY A 547 -24.93 -10.41 28.26
CA GLY A 547 -24.65 -11.28 29.42
C GLY A 547 -23.22 -11.84 29.43
N TYR A 548 -22.30 -11.18 28.74
CA TYR A 548 -20.92 -11.60 28.52
C TYR A 548 -19.98 -10.38 28.55
N PRO A 549 -19.16 -10.24 29.61
CA PRO A 549 -18.23 -9.12 29.77
C PRO A 549 -17.29 -8.86 28.58
N GLU A 550 -16.74 -7.65 28.51
CA GLU A 550 -15.88 -7.17 27.43
C GLU A 550 -14.47 -7.72 27.54
N LEU A 551 -14.05 -8.09 28.75
CA LEU A 551 -12.69 -8.52 29.07
C LEU A 551 -12.68 -9.93 29.66
N ASP A 552 -12.04 -10.87 28.97
CA ASP A 552 -11.65 -12.14 29.59
C ASP A 552 -10.48 -11.87 30.55
N GLY A 553 -10.82 -11.58 31.82
CA GLY A 553 -9.88 -11.32 32.92
C GLY A 553 -8.92 -12.46 33.27
N ALA A 554 -8.76 -13.47 32.40
CA ALA A 554 -7.74 -14.51 32.45
C ALA A 554 -6.85 -14.58 31.19
N GLY A 555 -6.99 -13.66 30.22
CA GLY A 555 -6.33 -13.71 28.91
C GLY A 555 -5.57 -12.44 28.49
N GLN A 556 -4.69 -12.61 27.51
CA GLN A 556 -4.05 -11.54 26.73
C GLN A 556 -4.17 -11.86 25.24
N ASP A 557 -4.33 -10.82 24.44
CA ASP A 557 -4.17 -10.86 22.98
C ASP A 557 -2.97 -9.99 22.57
N VAL A 558 -2.43 -10.22 21.38
CA VAL A 558 -1.37 -9.39 20.77
C VAL A 558 -1.93 -8.70 19.53
N LEU A 559 -1.79 -7.37 19.49
CA LEU A 559 -2.04 -6.55 18.32
C LEU A 559 -0.73 -6.34 17.56
N VAL A 560 -0.76 -6.53 16.25
CA VAL A 560 0.44 -6.64 15.41
C VAL A 560 0.27 -5.77 14.16
N VAL A 561 1.17 -4.82 13.96
CA VAL A 561 1.24 -4.08 12.69
C VAL A 561 1.71 -5.02 11.60
N SER A 562 0.87 -5.26 10.60
CA SER A 562 1.14 -6.03 9.40
C SER A 562 1.39 -5.04 8.26
N VAL A 563 2.67 -4.75 7.97
CA VAL A 563 3.08 -3.65 7.07
C VAL A 563 2.77 -3.96 5.61
N GLY A 564 2.85 -5.22 5.19
CA GLY A 564 2.69 -5.62 3.79
C GLY A 564 1.26 -5.54 3.25
N ASN A 565 0.27 -5.31 4.11
CA ASN A 565 -1.15 -5.14 3.78
C ASN A 565 -1.86 -4.05 4.61
N SER A 566 -1.09 -3.11 5.17
CA SER A 566 -1.54 -1.92 5.92
C SER A 566 -2.60 -2.17 7.01
N ARG A 567 -2.49 -3.27 7.78
CA ARG A 567 -3.48 -3.63 8.81
C ARG A 567 -2.84 -3.75 10.20
N VAL A 568 -3.66 -3.60 11.24
CA VAL A 568 -3.34 -4.14 12.58
C VAL A 568 -4.15 -5.41 12.77
N LEU A 569 -3.45 -6.54 12.88
CA LEU A 569 -4.03 -7.87 13.04
C LEU A 569 -3.99 -8.27 14.51
N ARG A 570 -5.02 -8.99 14.97
CA ARG A 570 -5.16 -9.42 16.37
C ARG A 570 -5.06 -10.94 16.50
N PHE A 571 -4.27 -11.40 17.46
CA PHE A 571 -4.06 -12.81 17.74
C PHE A 571 -4.18 -13.12 19.23
N ASP A 572 -4.64 -14.31 19.57
CA ASP A 572 -4.56 -14.84 20.94
C ASP A 572 -3.10 -15.00 21.37
N ALA A 573 -2.65 -14.32 22.43
CA ALA A 573 -1.23 -14.32 22.80
C ALA A 573 -0.73 -15.66 23.37
N ALA A 574 -1.63 -16.61 23.67
CA ALA A 574 -1.29 -17.92 24.22
C ALA A 574 -1.36 -19.05 23.17
N SER A 575 -2.29 -18.99 22.22
CA SER A 575 -2.46 -20.01 21.16
C SER A 575 -2.02 -19.57 19.76
N GLY A 576 -1.95 -18.27 19.48
CA GLY A 576 -1.67 -17.72 18.16
C GLY A 576 -2.86 -17.72 17.19
N ALA A 577 -4.04 -18.18 17.62
CA ALA A 577 -5.25 -18.14 16.82
C ALA A 577 -5.63 -16.68 16.49
N SER A 578 -5.95 -16.40 15.22
CA SER A 578 -6.43 -15.09 14.80
C SER A 578 -7.75 -14.71 15.45
N ARG A 579 -7.91 -13.41 15.72
CA ARG A 579 -9.14 -12.73 16.17
C ARG A 579 -9.62 -11.67 15.16
N GLY A 580 -9.08 -11.66 13.94
CA GLY A 580 -9.46 -10.72 12.88
C GLY A 580 -8.58 -9.47 12.77
N VAL A 581 -9.19 -8.36 12.33
CA VAL A 581 -8.51 -7.10 11.97
C VAL A 581 -9.00 -5.99 12.90
N GLU A 582 -8.10 -5.41 13.69
CA GLU A 582 -8.45 -4.35 14.64
C GLU A 582 -8.46 -2.96 13.97
N ILE A 583 -7.53 -2.72 13.03
CA ILE A 583 -7.42 -1.51 12.21
C ILE A 583 -7.17 -1.90 10.75
N THR A 584 -7.85 -1.23 9.82
CA THR A 584 -7.91 -1.61 8.39
C THR A 584 -6.93 -0.82 7.53
N ALA A 585 -6.74 -1.23 6.27
CA ALA A 585 -5.98 -0.45 5.29
C ALA A 585 -6.66 0.87 4.90
N ALA A 586 -7.97 1.02 5.13
CA ALA A 586 -8.69 2.28 4.91
C ALA A 586 -8.32 3.34 5.97
N ASP A 587 -7.83 2.92 7.14
CA ASP A 587 -7.33 3.82 8.18
C ASP A 587 -5.98 4.46 7.84
N GLY A 588 -5.28 4.02 6.78
CA GLY A 588 -4.00 4.58 6.34
C GLY A 588 -2.82 3.61 6.33
N LEU A 589 -1.74 3.99 5.63
CA LEU A 589 -0.58 3.14 5.40
C LEU A 589 0.25 2.95 6.67
N PHE A 590 0.35 1.69 7.11
CA PHE A 590 1.31 1.26 8.11
C PHE A 590 2.69 1.01 7.49
N THR A 591 3.75 1.17 8.28
CA THR A 591 5.14 1.15 7.82
C THR A 591 6.08 0.58 8.88
N PHE A 592 7.35 0.35 8.55
CA PHE A 592 8.41 0.06 9.53
C PHE A 592 8.66 1.16 10.59
N GLN A 593 8.06 2.35 10.45
CA GLN A 593 8.07 3.40 11.48
C GLN A 593 6.79 3.40 12.31
N SER A 594 5.75 2.69 11.88
CA SER A 594 4.54 2.48 12.65
C SER A 594 4.83 1.79 13.97
N ASP A 595 4.04 2.16 14.97
CA ASP A 595 4.21 1.71 16.34
C ASP A 595 2.86 1.71 17.06
N LEU A 596 2.77 0.94 18.15
CA LEU A 596 1.55 0.71 18.92
C LEU A 596 1.80 0.88 20.43
N ALA A 597 0.98 1.68 21.10
CA ALA A 597 1.05 1.85 22.55
C ALA A 597 -0.34 1.84 23.19
N LEU A 598 -0.61 0.86 24.06
CA LEU A 598 -1.85 0.79 24.84
C LEU A 598 -1.78 1.71 26.06
N ARG A 599 -2.76 2.62 26.19
CA ARG A 599 -2.99 3.40 27.41
C ARG A 599 -3.89 2.61 28.36
N THR A 600 -3.28 1.82 29.23
CA THR A 600 -3.99 0.84 30.10
C THR A 600 -4.93 1.44 31.17
N SER A 601 -5.03 2.76 31.29
CA SER A 601 -5.96 3.45 32.20
C SER A 601 -7.41 3.48 31.71
N ASP A 602 -7.60 3.39 30.40
CA ASP A 602 -8.81 3.74 29.66
C ASP A 602 -8.90 2.92 28.34
N GLN A 603 -8.09 1.86 28.23
CA GLN A 603 -7.93 0.94 27.08
C GLN A 603 -7.68 1.56 25.70
N VAL A 604 -7.48 2.87 25.58
CA VAL A 604 -7.18 3.52 24.29
C VAL A 604 -5.86 3.02 23.70
N LEU A 605 -5.93 2.38 22.54
CA LEU A 605 -4.81 2.10 21.67
C LEU A 605 -4.38 3.38 20.93
N LEU A 606 -3.09 3.69 21.04
CA LEU A 606 -2.42 4.72 20.25
C LEU A 606 -1.67 4.03 19.12
N TYR A 607 -1.90 4.45 17.87
CA TYR A 607 -1.24 3.87 16.70
C TYR A 607 -0.69 4.95 15.78
N LEU A 608 0.42 4.61 15.11
CA LEU A 608 1.12 5.48 14.17
C LEU A 608 0.97 4.95 12.73
N ASN A 609 0.18 5.62 11.91
CA ASN A 609 0.13 5.44 10.46
C ASN A 609 0.01 6.81 9.76
N ASP A 610 0.29 6.89 8.46
CA ASP A 610 0.30 8.14 7.67
C ASP A 610 1.22 9.26 8.19
N SER A 611 2.20 8.95 9.04
CA SER A 611 3.00 9.94 9.83
C SER A 611 2.22 10.69 10.92
N SER A 612 1.03 10.21 11.26
CA SER A 612 0.11 10.76 12.27
C SER A 612 -0.01 9.81 13.46
N VAL A 613 -0.43 10.31 14.63
CA VAL A 613 -0.82 9.46 15.77
C VAL A 613 -2.33 9.51 15.91
N LYS A 614 -2.97 8.36 15.71
CA LYS A 614 -4.42 8.16 15.79
C LYS A 614 -4.78 7.43 17.08
N ARG A 615 -6.06 7.53 17.48
CA ARG A 615 -6.63 6.90 18.68
C ARG A 615 -7.72 5.91 18.27
N LEU A 616 -7.72 4.75 18.90
CA LEU A 616 -8.78 3.76 18.87
C LEU A 616 -9.07 3.37 20.32
N ASP A 617 -10.30 3.52 20.81
CA ASP A 617 -10.67 2.82 22.04
C ASP A 617 -10.76 1.31 21.75
N LEU A 618 -10.33 0.43 22.66
CA LEU A 618 -10.40 -1.02 22.47
C LEU A 618 -11.68 -1.66 23.01
N LEU A 619 -12.50 -0.94 23.78
CA LEU A 619 -13.76 -1.46 24.32
C LEU A 619 -14.88 -1.28 23.29
N SER A 620 -15.27 -0.04 23.00
CA SER A 620 -16.21 0.33 21.94
C SER A 620 -15.69 0.02 20.52
N ARG A 621 -14.36 0.02 20.35
CA ARG A 621 -13.66 0.03 19.04
C ARG A 621 -13.91 1.26 18.18
N GLU A 622 -14.37 2.37 18.76
CA GLU A 622 -14.52 3.62 18.00
C GLU A 622 -13.19 4.35 17.79
N THR A 623 -13.02 4.89 16.59
CA THR A 623 -11.84 5.67 16.19
C THR A 623 -11.97 7.09 16.71
N LEU A 624 -11.36 7.39 17.86
CA LEU A 624 -11.34 8.69 18.52
C LEU A 624 -10.47 9.74 17.77
N GLY A 625 -10.44 9.67 16.44
CA GLY A 625 -9.78 10.61 15.55
C GLY A 625 -8.24 10.66 15.64
N ILE A 626 -7.70 11.71 15.03
CA ILE A 626 -6.27 12.00 14.95
C ILE A 626 -5.87 12.84 16.17
N TRP A 627 -4.98 12.34 17.03
CA TRP A 627 -4.46 13.11 18.18
C TRP A 627 -3.25 13.96 17.82
N VAL A 628 -2.40 13.48 16.89
CA VAL A 628 -1.26 14.24 16.37
C VAL A 628 -1.30 14.16 14.83
N PRO A 629 -1.61 15.26 14.12
CA PRO A 629 -1.76 15.22 12.67
C PRO A 629 -0.43 15.01 11.93
N PRO A 630 -0.48 14.54 10.67
CA PRO A 630 0.67 14.66 9.78
C PRO A 630 0.96 16.14 9.51
N TYR A 631 2.12 16.43 8.90
CA TYR A 631 2.66 17.80 8.71
C TYR A 631 1.62 18.86 8.32
N ASP A 632 1.20 19.66 9.30
CA ASP A 632 0.30 20.78 9.04
C ASP A 632 0.87 22.14 9.47
N ASP A 633 1.09 22.99 8.47
CA ASP A 633 1.41 24.42 8.60
C ASP A 633 0.14 25.27 8.71
N LEU A 634 -1.05 24.64 8.76
CA LEU A 634 -2.31 25.29 8.48
C LEU A 634 -3.13 25.61 9.75
N HIS A 635 -3.91 24.71 10.37
CA HIS A 635 -4.93 25.16 11.36
C HIS A 635 -4.33 25.57 12.74
N PRO A 636 -4.42 26.86 13.14
CA PRO A 636 -3.62 27.44 14.22
C PRO A 636 -4.18 27.20 15.63
N GLY A 637 -4.32 25.94 15.99
CA GLY A 637 -4.62 25.45 17.36
C GLY A 637 -4.14 24.01 17.62
N ARG A 638 -3.81 23.28 16.55
CA ARG A 638 -3.44 21.87 16.54
C ARG A 638 -2.07 21.62 17.19
N PRO A 639 -1.85 20.45 17.84
CA PRO A 639 -0.56 20.10 18.42
C PRO A 639 0.51 19.86 17.33
N GLN A 640 1.27 20.91 17.01
CA GLN A 640 2.26 20.91 15.92
C GLN A 640 3.49 20.05 16.21
N LEU A 641 3.73 19.06 15.34
CA LEU A 641 5.04 18.40 15.22
C LEU A 641 6.04 19.33 14.54
N GLY A 642 7.02 19.82 15.30
CA GLY A 642 8.07 20.68 14.78
C GLY A 642 9.01 19.93 13.82
N THR A 643 8.70 19.93 12.53
CA THR A 643 9.59 19.54 11.40
C THR A 643 10.01 18.06 11.31
N GLY A 644 9.41 17.13 12.06
CA GLY A 644 9.81 15.71 12.08
C GLY A 644 8.68 14.69 12.18
N PHE A 645 8.91 13.52 11.58
CA PHE A 645 8.02 12.35 11.60
C PHE A 645 8.08 11.63 12.96
N PRO A 646 6.96 11.15 13.50
CA PRO A 646 6.93 10.16 14.58
C PRO A 646 7.64 8.85 14.18
N THR A 647 8.29 8.17 15.14
CA THR A 647 8.87 6.83 14.92
C THR A 647 8.59 5.79 16.02
N GLY A 648 8.11 6.23 17.18
CA GLY A 648 7.72 5.37 18.29
C GLY A 648 6.87 6.12 19.31
N LEU A 649 6.06 5.37 20.06
CA LEU A 649 4.99 5.85 20.95
C LEU A 649 5.14 5.27 22.36
N ALA A 650 5.13 6.14 23.38
CA ALA A 650 5.10 5.73 24.78
C ALA A 650 3.85 6.27 25.50
N ALA A 651 2.86 5.41 25.71
CA ALA A 651 1.72 5.69 26.58
C ALA A 651 2.14 5.62 28.07
N PHE A 652 1.62 6.53 28.91
CA PHE A 652 1.89 6.54 30.35
C PHE A 652 0.63 6.21 31.16
N ASN A 653 0.72 5.23 32.06
CA ASN A 653 -0.40 4.76 32.88
C ASN A 653 -0.78 5.69 34.06
N ARG A 654 -0.51 7.00 33.96
CA ARG A 654 -0.76 8.02 35.02
C ARG A 654 -1.16 9.37 34.43
N GLY A 655 -2.33 9.37 33.81
CA GLY A 655 -2.88 10.51 33.08
C GLY A 655 -2.43 10.52 31.61
N THR A 656 -3.13 11.29 30.78
CA THR A 656 -3.09 11.24 29.31
C THR A 656 -1.83 11.86 28.69
N TRP A 657 -0.67 11.30 29.03
CA TRP A 657 0.65 11.68 28.52
C TRP A 657 1.09 10.70 27.42
N LEU A 658 1.75 11.22 26.39
CA LEU A 658 2.30 10.48 25.25
C LEU A 658 3.72 10.97 24.97
N GLY A 659 4.69 10.04 25.01
CA GLY A 659 6.03 10.26 24.47
C GLY A 659 6.05 9.94 22.97
N VAL A 660 6.59 10.85 22.16
CA VAL A 660 6.76 10.67 20.71
C VAL A 660 8.23 10.84 20.36
N SER A 661 8.80 9.81 19.74
CA SER A 661 10.12 9.84 19.10
C SER A 661 10.03 10.55 17.73
N LEU A 662 11.01 11.41 17.36
CA LEU A 662 10.95 12.23 16.15
C LEU A 662 12.23 12.18 15.29
N MET A 663 12.10 11.86 14.00
CA MET A 663 13.24 11.58 13.08
C MET A 663 14.14 12.76 12.67
N ARG A 664 13.60 14.00 12.63
CA ARG A 664 14.33 15.18 12.09
C ARG A 664 14.77 16.18 13.14
N THR A 665 14.39 15.96 14.38
CA THR A 665 14.79 16.79 15.52
C THR A 665 15.51 15.92 16.52
N GLU A 666 16.62 16.41 17.07
CA GLU A 666 17.38 15.82 18.20
C GLU A 666 16.59 15.89 19.53
N GLN A 667 15.26 15.79 19.44
CA GLN A 667 14.27 16.12 20.46
C GLN A 667 13.05 15.19 20.38
N PRO A 668 13.11 13.98 20.96
CA PRO A 668 11.94 13.31 21.50
C PRO A 668 11.11 14.29 22.36
N ARG A 669 9.80 14.24 22.20
CA ARG A 669 8.84 15.15 22.85
C ARG A 669 7.82 14.38 23.66
N VAL A 670 7.35 14.97 24.75
CA VAL A 670 6.24 14.48 25.54
C VAL A 670 5.09 15.48 25.44
N TYR A 671 3.98 15.01 24.89
CA TYR A 671 2.70 15.71 24.93
C TYR A 671 1.92 15.22 26.15
N ALA A 672 1.10 16.08 26.75
CA ALA A 672 0.35 15.72 27.95
C ALA A 672 -0.99 16.45 28.03
N GLY A 673 -2.05 15.66 28.19
CA GLY A 673 -3.42 16.09 28.32
C GLY A 673 -4.24 15.86 27.05
N GLN A 674 -5.45 15.35 27.25
CA GLN A 674 -6.58 15.61 26.36
C GLN A 674 -6.81 17.12 26.25
N GLY A 675 -6.98 17.62 25.02
CA GLY A 675 -7.18 19.05 24.73
C GLY A 675 -6.33 19.58 23.58
N VAL A 676 -6.97 19.75 22.42
CA VAL A 676 -6.38 20.17 21.12
C VAL A 676 -6.10 21.69 21.08
N ALA A 677 -5.39 22.22 22.08
CA ALA A 677 -5.39 23.67 22.36
C ALA A 677 -4.04 24.32 22.76
N ARG A 678 -2.92 23.57 22.84
CA ARG A 678 -1.59 24.14 23.16
C ARG A 678 -0.42 23.41 22.47
N ASN A 679 0.20 24.07 21.50
CA ASN A 679 1.29 23.59 20.63
C ASN A 679 2.66 23.39 21.34
N GLU A 680 2.70 23.20 22.66
CA GLU A 680 3.95 23.16 23.44
C GLU A 680 4.13 21.80 24.12
N PRO A 681 5.21 21.05 23.80
CA PRO A 681 5.48 19.77 24.46
C PRO A 681 5.79 19.99 25.95
N VAL A 682 5.08 19.30 26.83
CA VAL A 682 5.17 19.48 28.28
C VAL A 682 6.53 19.03 28.83
N LEU A 683 7.23 18.14 28.11
CA LEU A 683 8.69 18.06 28.13
C LEU A 683 9.26 17.88 26.71
N ALA A 684 10.41 18.47 26.45
CA ALA A 684 11.25 18.15 25.29
C ALA A 684 12.65 17.73 25.76
N TRP A 685 13.20 16.69 25.14
CA TRP A 685 14.43 16.03 25.59
C TRP A 685 15.52 16.13 24.53
N ASN A 686 16.48 17.04 24.70
CA ASN A 686 17.60 17.14 23.77
C ASN A 686 18.52 15.91 23.88
N LEU A 687 18.61 15.14 22.79
CA LEU A 687 19.62 14.10 22.55
C LEU A 687 20.97 14.74 22.13
N PRO A 688 22.04 13.94 21.91
CA PRO A 688 23.27 14.43 21.30
C PRO A 688 23.08 14.95 19.87
N GLU A 689 23.97 15.85 19.44
CA GLU A 689 23.98 16.44 18.10
C GLU A 689 24.17 15.34 17.03
N GLY A 690 23.20 15.19 16.13
CA GLY A 690 23.14 14.13 15.10
C GLY A 690 22.48 12.80 15.51
N GLU A 691 21.93 12.65 16.72
CA GLU A 691 21.23 11.43 17.14
C GLU A 691 19.77 11.36 16.64
N SER A 692 19.43 10.29 15.92
CA SER A 692 18.08 10.01 15.41
C SER A 692 17.40 8.92 16.26
N PRO A 693 16.26 9.20 16.92
CA PRO A 693 15.58 8.21 17.75
C PRO A 693 14.63 7.31 16.91
N ILE A 694 14.70 5.99 17.13
CA ILE A 694 13.86 4.98 16.46
C ILE A 694 12.63 4.67 17.30
N ASP A 695 12.81 4.52 18.60
CA ASP A 695 11.85 3.87 19.48
C ASP A 695 11.90 4.42 20.91
N ILE A 696 10.78 4.33 21.64
CA ILE A 696 10.59 4.93 22.96
C ILE A 696 9.61 4.12 23.81
N VAL A 697 10.04 3.65 24.99
CA VAL A 697 9.20 2.89 25.93
C VAL A 697 9.05 3.60 27.27
N ALA A 698 7.84 3.54 27.84
CA ALA A 698 7.57 4.10 29.17
C ALA A 698 8.29 3.33 30.28
N ASN A 699 8.87 4.04 31.24
CA ASN A 699 9.54 3.47 32.42
C ASN A 699 9.24 4.34 33.66
N GLY A 700 8.16 4.01 34.36
CA GLY A 700 7.69 4.76 35.53
C GLY A 700 7.18 6.16 35.15
N ASP A 701 7.74 7.20 35.78
CA ASP A 701 7.41 8.61 35.49
C ASP A 701 8.33 9.22 34.38
N GLY A 702 8.95 8.38 33.54
CA GLY A 702 9.89 8.73 32.46
C GLY A 702 9.92 7.67 31.35
N VAL A 703 10.95 7.69 30.50
CA VAL A 703 11.10 6.78 29.34
C VAL A 703 12.51 6.23 29.17
N ILE A 704 12.64 5.21 28.31
CA ILE A 704 13.88 4.83 27.62
C ILE A 704 13.70 5.06 26.13
N ILE A 705 14.73 5.60 25.46
CA ILE A 705 14.77 5.96 24.04
C ILE A 705 15.93 5.22 23.36
N LEU A 706 15.68 4.66 22.18
CA LEU A 706 16.65 4.00 21.31
C LEU A 706 17.16 4.96 20.23
N GLY A 707 18.48 5.19 20.17
CA GLY A 707 19.12 6.03 19.15
C GLY A 707 19.78 5.20 18.03
N GLN A 708 19.53 5.57 16.77
CA GLN A 708 20.07 4.91 15.58
C GLN A 708 21.49 5.36 15.23
N SER A 709 21.77 6.67 15.29
CA SER A 709 22.98 7.26 14.74
C SER A 709 24.21 6.91 15.58
N GLU A 710 24.11 7.08 16.90
CA GLU A 710 25.19 6.67 17.81
C GLU A 710 25.07 5.18 18.22
N ARG A 711 23.92 4.53 17.99
CA ARG A 711 23.57 3.18 18.50
C ARG A 711 23.77 3.12 20.01
N ALA A 712 22.83 3.79 20.69
CA ALA A 712 22.88 4.13 22.10
C ALA A 712 21.49 4.03 22.76
N LEU A 713 21.47 3.96 24.09
CA LEU A 713 20.25 4.01 24.90
C LEU A 713 20.25 5.24 25.80
N TYR A 714 19.13 5.94 25.86
CA TYR A 714 18.94 7.12 26.70
C TYR A 714 17.77 6.91 27.66
N GLY A 715 17.97 7.27 28.93
CA GLY A 715 16.89 7.38 29.90
C GLY A 715 16.51 8.84 30.03
N ALA A 716 15.23 9.18 29.92
CA ALA A 716 14.78 10.56 29.96
C ALA A 716 13.60 10.74 30.91
N ASP A 717 13.69 11.77 31.76
CA ASP A 717 12.67 12.09 32.75
C ASP A 717 12.65 13.61 33.04
N ARG A 718 11.94 14.04 34.09
CA ARG A 718 11.81 15.46 34.47
C ARG A 718 13.11 16.14 34.94
N LEU A 719 14.20 15.39 35.12
CA LEU A 719 15.54 15.90 35.40
C LEU A 719 16.39 16.08 34.13
N GLY A 720 15.92 15.60 32.97
CA GLY A 720 16.59 15.67 31.67
C GLY A 720 16.94 14.29 31.10
N VAL A 721 17.84 14.29 30.12
CA VAL A 721 18.34 13.08 29.44
C VAL A 721 19.62 12.58 30.10
N ARG A 722 19.76 11.26 30.24
CA ARG A 722 21.01 10.56 30.58
C ARG A 722 21.29 9.47 29.56
N THR A 723 22.52 9.36 29.08
CA THR A 723 23.00 8.18 28.35
C THR A 723 23.08 6.98 29.32
N LEU A 724 22.46 5.86 28.94
CA LEU A 724 22.48 4.59 29.68
C LEU A 724 23.54 3.65 29.07
N SER A 725 23.44 3.38 27.76
CA SER A 725 24.48 2.73 26.95
C SER A 725 25.00 3.73 25.93
N GLY A 726 26.33 3.81 25.79
CA GLY A 726 27.00 4.88 25.05
C GLY A 726 27.21 4.61 23.55
N PRO A 727 27.79 5.59 22.83
CA PRO A 727 28.00 5.52 21.39
C PRO A 727 28.80 4.30 20.94
N ALA A 728 28.37 3.68 19.84
CA ALA A 728 28.89 2.44 19.28
C ALA A 728 28.98 1.32 20.33
N SER A 729 27.93 1.16 21.13
CA SER A 729 27.78 0.03 22.05
C SER A 729 27.97 -1.28 21.30
N ALA A 730 29.05 -2.01 21.61
CA ALA A 730 29.57 -3.09 20.76
C ALA A 730 28.68 -4.35 20.64
N TRP A 731 27.52 -4.34 21.30
CA TRP A 731 26.46 -5.35 21.22
C TRP A 731 25.28 -4.89 20.36
N MET A 732 25.10 -3.59 20.12
CA MET A 732 24.14 -3.05 19.17
C MET A 732 24.77 -3.10 17.78
N VAL A 733 24.21 -3.92 16.89
CA VAL A 733 24.59 -3.97 15.48
C VAL A 733 23.61 -3.10 14.70
N ASP A 734 22.33 -3.46 14.72
CA ASP A 734 21.23 -2.72 14.09
C ASP A 734 19.92 -2.89 14.89
N PRO A 735 19.76 -2.17 16.02
CA PRO A 735 18.64 -2.33 16.94
C PRO A 735 17.38 -1.59 16.47
N HIS A 736 16.19 -2.18 16.61
CA HIS A 736 14.96 -1.64 15.99
C HIS A 736 13.78 -1.32 16.94
N ARG A 737 13.36 -2.24 17.82
CA ARG A 737 12.27 -2.04 18.79
C ARG A 737 12.64 -2.56 20.18
N MET A 738 11.91 -2.10 21.18
CA MET A 738 12.14 -2.43 22.59
C MET A 738 10.84 -2.81 23.32
N ALA A 739 10.96 -3.67 24.33
CA ALA A 739 9.91 -3.92 25.31
C ALA A 739 10.49 -3.89 26.73
N LEU A 740 9.74 -3.34 27.69
CA LEU A 740 10.09 -3.37 29.11
C LEU A 740 9.42 -4.58 29.77
N ALA A 741 10.21 -5.59 30.14
CA ALA A 741 9.72 -6.78 30.83
C ALA A 741 9.32 -6.46 32.29
N PRO A 742 8.34 -7.18 32.89
CA PRO A 742 7.86 -6.94 34.25
C PRO A 742 8.92 -7.03 35.37
N ASP A 743 10.07 -7.68 35.10
CA ASP A 743 11.19 -7.79 36.04
C ASP A 743 12.18 -6.61 35.98
N GLY A 744 11.98 -5.67 35.05
CA GLY A 744 12.84 -4.51 34.83
C GLY A 744 13.96 -4.71 33.80
N ARG A 745 13.98 -5.83 33.06
CA ARG A 745 14.80 -5.92 31.84
C ARG A 745 14.17 -5.13 30.70
N LEU A 746 15.02 -4.45 29.94
CA LEU A 746 14.69 -3.94 28.62
C LEU A 746 15.13 -5.01 27.61
N LEU A 747 14.20 -5.50 26.80
CA LEU A 747 14.48 -6.40 25.68
C LEU A 747 14.51 -5.59 24.40
N VAL A 748 15.47 -5.84 23.52
CA VAL A 748 15.68 -5.07 22.28
C VAL A 748 15.82 -6.05 21.10
N SER A 749 15.06 -5.84 20.02
CA SER A 749 15.27 -6.55 18.75
C SER A 749 16.45 -5.93 18.01
N ASP A 750 17.38 -6.76 17.51
CA ASP A 750 18.53 -6.34 16.71
C ASP A 750 18.61 -7.16 15.41
N GLN A 751 18.33 -6.49 14.29
CA GLN A 751 18.28 -7.08 12.95
C GLN A 751 19.67 -7.49 12.46
N GLY A 752 20.69 -6.72 12.83
CA GLY A 752 22.09 -6.99 12.49
C GLY A 752 22.67 -8.20 13.22
N LEU A 753 22.14 -8.53 14.41
CA LEU A 753 22.40 -9.80 15.10
C LEU A 753 21.47 -10.93 14.66
N ASN A 754 20.26 -10.63 14.20
CA ASN A 754 19.13 -11.57 14.13
C ASN A 754 18.80 -12.18 15.50
N ALA A 755 18.76 -11.32 16.52
CA ALA A 755 18.52 -11.73 17.90
C ALA A 755 17.68 -10.71 18.68
N VAL A 756 17.09 -11.16 19.79
CA VAL A 756 16.63 -10.29 20.87
C VAL A 756 17.67 -10.32 21.99
N VAL A 757 18.08 -9.14 22.44
CA VAL A 757 19.09 -8.94 23.48
C VAL A 757 18.47 -8.33 24.74
N ALA A 758 18.99 -8.71 25.92
CA ALA A 758 18.52 -8.25 27.22
C ALA A 758 19.47 -7.22 27.84
N VAL A 759 18.90 -6.16 28.41
CA VAL A 759 19.61 -5.00 28.96
C VAL A 759 19.00 -4.61 30.32
N ASP A 760 19.81 -4.16 31.27
CA ASP A 760 19.32 -3.52 32.50
C ASP A 760 18.67 -2.17 32.16
N SER A 761 17.37 -2.01 32.41
CA SER A 761 16.62 -0.79 32.05
C SER A 761 17.05 0.46 32.84
N ALA A 762 17.66 0.29 34.02
CA ALA A 762 18.07 1.40 34.87
C ALA A 762 19.49 1.89 34.56
N SER A 763 20.37 1.01 34.07
CA SER A 763 21.80 1.30 33.82
C SER A 763 22.27 1.10 32.38
N GLY A 764 21.42 0.63 31.46
CA GLY A 764 21.79 0.35 30.06
C GLY A 764 22.85 -0.73 29.90
N ALA A 765 23.04 -1.59 30.91
CA ALA A 765 24.07 -2.63 30.87
C ALA A 765 23.56 -3.88 30.13
N PHE A 766 24.26 -4.26 29.06
CA PHE A 766 24.02 -5.51 28.34
C PHE A 766 24.15 -6.72 29.28
N LEU A 767 23.07 -7.49 29.40
CA LEU A 767 22.98 -8.68 30.23
C LEU A 767 23.32 -9.94 29.43
N GLY A 768 22.95 -9.96 28.15
CA GLY A 768 23.25 -11.02 27.21
C GLY A 768 22.38 -10.97 25.97
N GLU A 769 22.73 -11.79 24.99
CA GLU A 769 21.82 -12.23 23.94
C GLU A 769 20.81 -13.21 24.57
N LEU A 770 19.51 -13.00 24.32
CA LEU A 770 18.43 -13.77 24.94
C LEU A 770 17.84 -14.77 23.96
N ALA A 771 17.44 -14.34 22.76
CA ALA A 771 16.87 -15.22 21.74
C ALA A 771 17.64 -15.06 20.42
N ASP A 772 18.29 -16.13 19.96
CA ASP A 772 18.97 -16.23 18.66
C ASP A 772 17.98 -16.78 17.62
N LEU A 773 17.47 -15.92 16.72
CA LEU A 773 16.53 -16.34 15.67
C LEU A 773 17.27 -17.12 14.57
N GLY A 774 18.53 -16.77 14.29
CA GLY A 774 19.36 -17.45 13.30
C GLY A 774 19.62 -18.93 13.64
N ALA A 775 19.75 -19.26 14.92
CA ALA A 775 19.88 -20.64 15.39
C ALA A 775 18.61 -21.49 15.21
N VAL A 776 17.42 -20.87 15.14
CA VAL A 776 16.13 -21.55 14.89
C VAL A 776 15.65 -21.43 13.45
N GLY A 777 16.37 -20.70 12.59
CA GLY A 777 16.13 -20.60 11.15
C GLY A 777 15.37 -19.37 10.69
N TYR A 778 15.22 -18.36 11.55
CA TYR A 778 14.50 -17.12 11.30
C TYR A 778 15.46 -15.91 11.22
N SER A 779 15.00 -14.79 10.69
CA SER A 779 15.78 -13.54 10.51
C SER A 779 14.91 -12.30 10.58
N ASN A 780 15.55 -11.13 10.72
CA ASN A 780 14.90 -9.82 10.75
C ASN A 780 13.87 -9.67 11.89
N PRO A 781 14.30 -9.77 13.17
CA PRO A 781 13.46 -9.44 14.31
C PRO A 781 13.07 -7.95 14.27
N THR A 782 11.79 -7.67 14.11
CA THR A 782 11.21 -6.32 14.10
C THR A 782 10.63 -5.97 15.47
N GLY A 783 9.47 -6.53 15.81
CA GLY A 783 8.76 -6.29 17.06
C GLY A 783 9.11 -7.26 18.18
N VAL A 784 8.88 -6.83 19.41
CA VAL A 784 9.14 -7.60 20.63
C VAL A 784 8.09 -7.28 21.70
N ALA A 785 7.59 -8.30 22.40
CA ALA A 785 6.65 -8.16 23.51
C ALA A 785 6.87 -9.27 24.57
N VAL A 786 6.35 -9.08 25.80
CA VAL A 786 6.49 -10.06 26.90
C VAL A 786 5.15 -10.30 27.60
N THR A 787 4.66 -11.53 27.59
CA THR A 787 3.37 -11.91 28.19
C THR A 787 3.44 -11.98 29.72
N ASP A 788 2.29 -11.86 30.38
CA ASP A 788 2.14 -12.05 31.83
C ASP A 788 2.50 -13.47 32.28
N GLN A 789 2.56 -14.43 31.35
CA GLN A 789 2.95 -15.82 31.60
C GLN A 789 4.49 -16.03 31.53
N GLY A 790 5.25 -15.01 31.08
CA GLY A 790 6.70 -15.08 30.94
C GLY A 790 7.18 -15.53 29.56
N ASP A 791 6.36 -15.41 28.52
CA ASP A 791 6.75 -15.66 27.14
C ASP A 791 7.26 -14.38 26.48
N LEU A 792 8.38 -14.48 25.78
CA LEU A 792 8.91 -13.49 24.87
C LEU A 792 8.35 -13.74 23.47
N LEU A 793 7.55 -12.81 22.96
CA LEU A 793 7.04 -12.81 21.59
C LEU A 793 7.93 -11.96 20.70
N VAL A 794 8.28 -12.46 19.51
CA VAL A 794 9.17 -11.77 18.55
C VAL A 794 8.59 -11.86 17.13
N ALA A 795 8.39 -10.72 16.48
CA ALA A 795 7.99 -10.68 15.07
C ALA A 795 9.21 -10.87 14.16
N SER A 796 9.06 -11.68 13.11
CA SER A 796 10.11 -12.03 12.15
C SER A 796 9.71 -11.59 10.73
N ALA A 797 10.04 -10.36 10.36
CA ALA A 797 9.51 -9.71 9.15
C ALA A 797 9.96 -10.34 7.81
N ASP A 798 11.08 -11.07 7.78
CA ASP A 798 11.52 -11.81 6.58
C ASP A 798 10.70 -13.09 6.32
N HIS A 799 9.90 -13.53 7.31
CA HIS A 799 9.25 -14.84 7.33
C HIS A 799 7.75 -14.77 7.62
N ASP A 800 7.16 -13.57 7.71
CA ASP A 800 5.72 -13.39 7.90
C ASP A 800 5.17 -14.20 9.10
N ALA A 801 5.89 -14.14 10.24
CA ALA A 801 5.70 -15.02 11.41
C ALA A 801 5.91 -14.31 12.76
N ILE A 802 5.34 -14.90 13.83
CA ILE A 802 5.55 -14.51 15.23
C ILE A 802 6.07 -15.70 16.02
N LEU A 803 7.21 -15.52 16.69
CA LEU A 803 7.96 -16.55 17.40
C LEU A 803 7.78 -16.42 18.92
N ARG A 804 7.78 -17.55 19.63
CA ARG A 804 7.66 -17.64 21.08
C ARG A 804 8.92 -18.21 21.71
N PHE A 805 9.48 -17.50 22.68
CA PHE A 805 10.64 -17.90 23.49
C PHE A 805 10.30 -17.81 24.99
N ASP A 806 10.99 -18.59 25.82
CA ASP A 806 10.94 -18.45 27.28
C ASP A 806 11.73 -17.19 27.69
N ALA A 807 11.08 -16.21 28.31
CA ALA A 807 11.69 -14.89 28.54
C ALA A 807 12.85 -14.91 29.55
N ASP A 808 12.97 -15.94 30.41
CA ASP A 808 14.04 -16.05 31.40
C ASP A 808 15.29 -16.77 30.88
N SER A 809 15.10 -17.79 30.05
CA SER A 809 16.17 -18.69 29.59
C SER A 809 16.53 -18.56 28.12
N GLY A 810 15.70 -17.87 27.32
CA GLY A 810 15.93 -17.72 25.87
C GLY A 810 15.57 -18.96 25.05
N ALA A 811 14.98 -19.99 25.67
CA ALA A 811 14.65 -21.23 24.99
C ALA A 811 13.49 -21.01 23.99
N PHE A 812 13.68 -21.35 22.72
CA PHE A 812 12.60 -21.34 21.73
C PHE A 812 11.52 -22.35 22.12
N LEU A 813 10.27 -21.87 22.19
CA LEU A 813 9.09 -22.65 22.57
C LEU A 813 8.26 -23.06 21.34
N GLY A 814 8.32 -22.29 20.26
CA GLY A 814 7.69 -22.58 18.97
C GLY A 814 7.35 -21.32 18.18
N GLU A 815 6.72 -21.50 17.02
CA GLU A 815 5.95 -20.43 16.38
C GLU A 815 4.66 -20.19 17.20
N LEU A 816 4.30 -18.91 17.40
CA LEU A 816 2.96 -18.51 17.81
C LEU A 816 2.08 -18.36 16.56
N VAL A 817 2.56 -17.63 15.55
CA VAL A 817 1.95 -17.53 14.21
C VAL A 817 2.99 -18.01 13.21
N ALA A 818 2.64 -19.04 12.44
CA ALA A 818 3.54 -19.68 11.48
C ALA A 818 3.68 -18.86 10.17
N PRO A 819 4.78 -19.02 9.41
CA PRO A 819 5.04 -18.25 8.18
C PRO A 819 3.87 -18.15 7.20
N GLY A 820 3.40 -16.92 6.99
CA GLY A 820 2.30 -16.57 6.08
C GLY A 820 0.90 -17.00 6.56
N ALA A 821 0.77 -17.64 7.72
CA ALA A 821 -0.52 -17.99 8.30
C ALA A 821 -1.33 -16.73 8.68
N SER A 822 -2.66 -16.87 8.71
CA SER A 822 -3.56 -15.84 9.25
C SER A 822 -3.31 -14.40 8.74
N GLY A 823 -3.14 -14.22 7.42
CA GLY A 823 -3.11 -12.90 6.76
C GLY A 823 -1.93 -11.99 7.12
N LEU A 824 -0.90 -12.50 7.80
CA LEU A 824 0.25 -11.72 8.26
C LEU A 824 1.25 -11.46 7.10
N ASP A 825 1.60 -10.19 6.84
CA ASP A 825 2.64 -9.81 5.86
C ASP A 825 3.51 -8.69 6.44
N GLN A 826 4.82 -8.94 6.56
CA GLN A 826 5.82 -8.05 7.18
C GLN A 826 5.39 -7.56 8.58
N PRO A 827 5.25 -8.48 9.57
CA PRO A 827 4.92 -8.12 10.94
C PRO A 827 5.98 -7.17 11.53
N HIS A 828 5.54 -6.08 12.13
CA HIS A 828 6.41 -5.00 12.59
C HIS A 828 6.27 -4.72 14.08
N ALA A 829 5.57 -3.67 14.50
CA ALA A 829 5.37 -3.35 15.90
C ALA A 829 4.29 -4.24 16.52
N MET A 830 4.41 -4.53 17.82
CA MET A 830 3.46 -5.37 18.55
C MET A 830 3.18 -4.78 19.93
N VAL A 831 1.92 -4.81 20.36
CA VAL A 831 1.52 -4.49 21.73
C VAL A 831 0.62 -5.59 22.29
N LEU A 832 0.79 -5.91 23.56
CA LEU A 832 -0.10 -6.81 24.27
C LEU A 832 -1.25 -6.04 24.89
N VAL A 833 -2.46 -6.58 24.74
CA VAL A 833 -3.70 -6.01 25.25
C VAL A 833 -4.40 -7.05 26.16
N PRO A 834 -5.24 -6.64 27.12
CA PRO A 834 -6.16 -7.56 27.78
C PRO A 834 -6.98 -8.30 26.73
N ARG A 835 -7.30 -9.59 26.92
CA ARG A 835 -8.12 -10.31 25.94
C ARG A 835 -9.52 -9.70 25.88
N LEU A 836 -9.80 -8.99 24.78
CA LEU A 836 -11.12 -8.48 24.46
C LEU A 836 -12.02 -9.67 24.09
N LEU A 837 -13.21 -9.76 24.68
CA LEU A 837 -14.21 -10.71 24.23
C LEU A 837 -14.82 -10.25 22.90
N ASP A 838 -15.17 -11.23 22.07
CA ASP A 838 -15.21 -11.05 20.62
C ASP A 838 -16.59 -10.66 20.09
N ARG A 839 -16.98 -9.41 20.36
CA ARG A 839 -18.21 -8.80 19.82
C ARG A 839 -18.21 -8.78 18.27
N PHE A 840 -17.04 -8.84 17.62
CA PHE A 840 -16.89 -8.72 16.16
C PHE A 840 -17.34 -9.92 15.34
N ALA A 841 -17.68 -11.07 15.95
CA ALA A 841 -18.32 -12.20 15.24
C ALA A 841 -19.64 -11.85 14.51
N ARG A 842 -20.15 -10.61 14.68
CA ARG A 842 -21.31 -10.03 14.00
C ARG A 842 -20.96 -8.84 13.08
N ASP A 843 -19.80 -8.18 13.22
CA ASP A 843 -19.42 -6.97 12.46
C ASP A 843 -19.04 -7.30 10.98
N PRO A 844 -19.61 -6.59 9.98
CA PRO A 844 -19.19 -6.69 8.58
C PRO A 844 -17.81 -6.14 8.20
N GLN A 845 -17.25 -5.19 8.94
CA GLN A 845 -16.08 -4.41 8.50
C GLN A 845 -14.75 -4.85 9.13
N ARG A 846 -14.78 -5.41 10.35
CA ARG A 846 -13.56 -5.78 11.12
C ARG A 846 -13.24 -7.27 11.18
N VAL A 847 -14.04 -8.09 10.50
CA VAL A 847 -13.71 -9.48 10.16
C VAL A 847 -13.39 -9.54 8.67
N LEU A 848 -12.24 -10.13 8.30
CA LEU A 848 -11.92 -10.39 6.89
C LEU A 848 -12.90 -11.42 6.36
N ARG A 849 -13.73 -10.99 5.40
CA ARG A 849 -14.71 -11.85 4.75
C ARG A 849 -14.17 -12.26 3.39
N PRO A 850 -13.89 -13.55 3.14
CA PRO A 850 -13.57 -13.99 1.79
C PRO A 850 -14.75 -13.72 0.86
N ASN A 851 -14.47 -13.39 -0.39
CA ASN A 851 -15.51 -13.21 -1.40
C ASN A 851 -16.22 -14.55 -1.68
N ALA A 852 -17.55 -14.51 -1.73
CA ALA A 852 -18.35 -15.69 -2.05
C ALA A 852 -18.23 -16.09 -3.54
N GLY A 853 -18.49 -17.37 -3.84
CA GLY A 853 -18.51 -17.94 -5.19
C GLY A 853 -17.24 -18.73 -5.54
N LEU A 854 -16.77 -18.62 -6.78
CA LEU A 854 -15.73 -19.50 -7.31
C LEU A 854 -14.31 -19.11 -6.88
N TRP A 855 -13.58 -20.10 -6.36
CA TRP A 855 -12.17 -20.05 -6.02
C TRP A 855 -11.39 -21.12 -6.81
N SER A 856 -10.24 -20.76 -7.38
CA SER A 856 -9.46 -21.68 -8.21
C SER A 856 -7.97 -21.36 -8.18
N ASN A 857 -7.14 -22.35 -8.51
CA ASN A 857 -5.72 -22.17 -8.72
C ASN A 857 -5.47 -21.82 -10.21
N PRO A 858 -5.00 -20.61 -10.54
CA PRO A 858 -4.85 -20.16 -11.94
C PRO A 858 -3.86 -21.01 -12.75
N ASP A 859 -2.89 -21.65 -12.09
CA ASP A 859 -1.94 -22.55 -12.75
C ASP A 859 -2.54 -23.94 -13.07
N THR A 860 -3.68 -24.33 -12.47
CA THR A 860 -4.25 -25.70 -12.58
C THR A 860 -5.67 -25.75 -13.16
N ASN A 861 -5.85 -25.09 -14.31
CA ASN A 861 -7.05 -25.15 -15.18
C ASN A 861 -7.90 -26.43 -15.07
N GLY A 862 -9.18 -26.26 -14.71
CA GLY A 862 -10.16 -27.35 -14.61
C GLY A 862 -10.35 -27.92 -13.20
N ARG A 863 -9.95 -27.16 -12.17
CA ARG A 863 -10.20 -27.42 -10.74
C ARG A 863 -10.66 -26.15 -10.06
N GLY A 864 -11.55 -26.28 -9.08
CA GLY A 864 -12.09 -25.14 -8.34
C GLY A 864 -13.03 -25.56 -7.22
N PHE A 865 -13.36 -24.58 -6.39
CA PHE A 865 -14.14 -24.67 -5.18
C PHE A 865 -15.21 -23.57 -5.25
N ASP A 866 -16.43 -23.86 -4.80
CA ASP A 866 -17.47 -22.85 -4.57
C ASP A 866 -17.44 -22.58 -3.06
N ILE A 867 -17.05 -21.38 -2.64
CA ILE A 867 -16.97 -20.99 -1.23
C ILE A 867 -18.12 -20.02 -0.97
N GLU A 868 -19.13 -20.49 -0.26
CA GLU A 868 -20.31 -19.70 0.11
C GLU A 868 -20.13 -19.12 1.53
N VAL A 869 -20.55 -17.88 1.73
CA VAL A 869 -20.22 -17.09 2.93
C VAL A 869 -21.49 -16.50 3.57
N PHE A 870 -21.76 -16.90 4.82
CA PHE A 870 -22.98 -16.60 5.56
C PHE A 870 -22.62 -15.97 6.93
N GLY A 871 -22.19 -14.71 6.91
CA GLY A 871 -21.61 -14.06 8.09
C GLY A 871 -20.23 -14.64 8.38
N HIS A 872 -20.02 -15.20 9.57
CA HIS A 872 -18.80 -15.95 9.91
C HIS A 872 -18.85 -17.44 9.48
N LEU A 873 -19.93 -17.93 8.88
CA LEU A 873 -20.03 -19.33 8.46
C LEU A 873 -19.64 -19.48 6.99
N ILE A 874 -18.71 -20.41 6.74
CA ILE A 874 -18.25 -20.79 5.40
C ILE A 874 -18.87 -22.14 5.02
N SER A 875 -19.19 -22.30 3.74
CA SER A 875 -19.58 -23.57 3.13
C SER A 875 -18.78 -23.78 1.84
N ALA A 876 -17.73 -24.59 1.92
CA ALA A 876 -16.87 -24.95 0.80
C ALA A 876 -17.41 -26.21 0.10
N ILE A 877 -17.65 -26.10 -1.20
CA ILE A 877 -18.14 -27.17 -2.08
C ILE A 877 -17.07 -27.47 -3.13
N TRP A 878 -16.70 -28.74 -3.28
CA TRP A 878 -15.65 -29.19 -4.20
C TRP A 878 -16.16 -30.28 -5.14
N TYR A 879 -16.16 -30.01 -6.44
CA TYR A 879 -16.49 -30.99 -7.47
C TYR A 879 -15.22 -31.57 -8.11
N THR A 880 -15.15 -32.91 -8.18
CA THR A 880 -14.01 -33.62 -8.78
C THR A 880 -14.41 -35.05 -9.17
N TYR A 881 -13.44 -35.93 -9.43
CA TYR A 881 -13.65 -37.34 -9.79
C TYR A 881 -12.88 -38.27 -8.85
N ASP A 882 -13.45 -39.44 -8.54
CA ASP A 882 -12.76 -40.47 -7.75
C ASP A 882 -11.65 -41.21 -8.54
N ALA A 883 -10.95 -42.14 -7.89
CA ALA A 883 -9.89 -42.95 -8.49
C ALA A 883 -10.39 -43.93 -9.58
N GLN A 884 -11.71 -44.01 -9.81
CA GLN A 884 -12.37 -44.80 -10.83
C GLN A 884 -12.92 -43.92 -11.98
N GLY A 885 -12.88 -42.59 -11.84
CA GLY A 885 -13.37 -41.61 -12.79
C GLY A 885 -14.86 -41.26 -12.64
N LEU A 886 -15.46 -41.52 -11.46
CA LEU A 886 -16.84 -41.17 -11.17
C LEU A 886 -16.95 -39.74 -10.61
N PRO A 887 -17.89 -38.90 -11.11
CA PRO A 887 -18.21 -37.61 -10.52
C PRO A 887 -18.46 -37.73 -9.01
N THR A 888 -17.77 -36.90 -8.25
CA THR A 888 -17.79 -36.92 -6.77
C THR A 888 -17.84 -35.49 -6.26
N TRP A 889 -18.73 -35.23 -5.31
CA TRP A 889 -18.79 -33.96 -4.61
C TRP A 889 -18.24 -34.15 -3.20
N TYR A 890 -17.45 -33.19 -2.74
CA TYR A 890 -17.10 -33.04 -1.34
C TYR A 890 -17.68 -31.72 -0.81
N LEU A 891 -18.10 -31.73 0.44
CA LEU A 891 -18.67 -30.57 1.14
C LEU A 891 -18.00 -30.43 2.51
N SER A 892 -17.80 -29.20 2.94
CA SER A 892 -17.31 -28.86 4.27
C SER A 892 -17.91 -27.52 4.70
N ALA A 893 -18.44 -27.41 5.91
CA ALA A 893 -19.10 -26.19 6.37
C ALA A 893 -19.01 -26.00 7.89
N GLY A 894 -18.92 -24.75 8.34
CA GLY A 894 -18.71 -24.37 9.73
C GLY A 894 -18.16 -22.94 9.87
N PRO A 895 -17.78 -22.51 11.09
CA PRO A 895 -17.19 -21.19 11.31
C PRO A 895 -15.83 -20.98 10.63
N LEU A 896 -15.63 -19.75 10.17
CA LEU A 896 -14.35 -19.08 10.00
C LEU A 896 -13.96 -18.47 11.35
N GLU A 897 -12.78 -18.81 11.87
CA GLU A 897 -12.22 -18.25 13.10
C GLU A 897 -11.05 -17.33 12.72
N GLY A 898 -11.29 -16.02 12.80
CA GLY A 898 -10.35 -14.99 12.34
C GLY A 898 -10.14 -15.03 10.82
N PHE A 899 -9.10 -15.75 10.37
CA PHE A 899 -8.77 -15.97 8.95
C PHE A 899 -8.75 -17.46 8.57
N GLU A 900 -9.08 -18.36 9.51
CA GLU A 900 -8.85 -19.80 9.35
C GLU A 900 -10.16 -20.60 9.44
N PHE A 901 -10.31 -21.59 8.57
CA PHE A 901 -11.44 -22.51 8.54
C PHE A 901 -10.90 -23.94 8.54
N GLU A 902 -11.06 -24.65 9.65
CA GLU A 902 -10.80 -26.09 9.76
C GLU A 902 -12.15 -26.81 9.98
N GLN A 903 -12.58 -27.63 9.03
CA GLN A 903 -13.83 -28.39 9.15
C GLN A 903 -13.74 -29.81 8.53
N PRO A 904 -14.59 -30.76 8.98
CA PRO A 904 -14.67 -32.08 8.37
C PRO A 904 -15.02 -32.02 6.88
N LEU A 905 -14.34 -32.83 6.07
CA LEU A 905 -14.61 -32.99 4.65
C LEU A 905 -15.49 -34.23 4.42
N GLN A 906 -16.71 -33.99 3.96
CA GLN A 906 -17.73 -35.02 3.71
C GLN A 906 -17.81 -35.35 2.23
N ARG A 907 -17.85 -36.63 1.86
CA ARG A 907 -18.06 -37.06 0.47
C ARG A 907 -19.52 -37.42 0.21
N LEU A 908 -20.09 -36.83 -0.84
CA LEU A 908 -21.38 -37.19 -1.41
C LEU A 908 -21.17 -38.07 -2.67
N ARG A 909 -21.78 -39.26 -2.69
CA ARG A 909 -21.77 -40.19 -3.85
C ARG A 909 -23.17 -40.72 -4.15
N LEU A 910 -23.46 -41.06 -5.41
CA LEU A 910 -24.65 -41.86 -5.73
C LEU A 910 -24.38 -43.35 -5.49
N GLY A 911 -25.21 -43.97 -4.65
CA GLY A 911 -25.26 -45.41 -4.43
C GLY A 911 -25.74 -46.19 -5.67
N ALA A 912 -25.50 -47.50 -5.67
CA ALA A 912 -25.81 -48.39 -6.81
C ALA A 912 -27.33 -48.60 -7.06
N ASP A 913 -28.18 -48.05 -6.20
CA ASP A 913 -29.65 -47.98 -6.29
C ASP A 913 -30.16 -46.57 -6.65
N GLY A 914 -29.27 -45.58 -6.77
CA GLY A 914 -29.58 -44.18 -7.04
C GLY A 914 -29.76 -43.31 -5.79
N VAL A 915 -29.55 -43.84 -4.57
CA VAL A 915 -29.65 -43.07 -3.33
C VAL A 915 -28.33 -42.33 -3.06
N PRO A 916 -28.32 -41.01 -2.81
CA PRO A 916 -27.12 -40.31 -2.37
C PRO A 916 -26.68 -40.76 -0.96
N GLU A 917 -25.41 -41.12 -0.82
CA GLU A 917 -24.75 -41.47 0.44
C GLU A 917 -23.75 -40.37 0.79
N ILE A 918 -23.75 -39.93 2.07
CA ILE A 918 -22.77 -38.99 2.64
C ILE A 918 -21.90 -39.74 3.65
N GLU A 919 -20.59 -39.55 3.60
CA GLU A 919 -19.62 -40.14 4.53
C GLU A 919 -18.49 -39.14 4.85
N ASP A 920 -18.10 -39.01 6.12
CA ASP A 920 -16.92 -38.22 6.51
C ASP A 920 -15.65 -38.93 6.01
N VAL A 921 -14.80 -38.23 5.25
CA VAL A 921 -13.59 -38.82 4.64
C VAL A 921 -12.27 -38.26 5.16
N GLY A 922 -12.31 -37.09 5.82
CA GLY A 922 -11.15 -36.42 6.39
C GLY A 922 -11.48 -34.98 6.76
N MET A 923 -10.55 -34.05 6.51
CA MET A 923 -10.63 -32.63 6.88
C MET A 923 -10.33 -31.73 5.67
N LEU A 924 -10.87 -30.51 5.70
CA LEU A 924 -10.51 -29.37 4.85
C LEU A 924 -10.02 -28.23 5.74
N TYR A 925 -8.92 -27.61 5.34
CA TYR A 925 -8.32 -26.44 5.96
C TYR A 925 -8.23 -25.33 4.91
N LEU A 926 -8.66 -24.13 5.26
CA LEU A 926 -8.52 -22.92 4.46
C LEU A 926 -7.91 -21.81 5.32
N TRP A 927 -6.89 -21.15 4.80
CA TRP A 927 -6.28 -19.94 5.38
C TRP A 927 -6.48 -18.80 4.39
N PHE A 928 -7.17 -17.74 4.80
CA PHE A 928 -7.43 -16.58 3.95
C PHE A 928 -6.33 -15.52 4.16
N ASP A 929 -5.61 -15.22 3.09
CA ASP A 929 -4.52 -14.24 3.04
C ASP A 929 -5.06 -12.84 2.70
N SER A 930 -6.13 -12.79 1.90
CA SER A 930 -6.94 -11.60 1.65
C SER A 930 -8.38 -12.02 1.34
N GLU A 931 -9.27 -11.07 1.13
CA GLU A 931 -10.66 -11.29 0.70
C GLU A 931 -10.74 -12.06 -0.65
N ARG A 932 -9.62 -12.12 -1.38
CA ARG A 932 -9.49 -12.72 -2.72
C ARG A 932 -8.42 -13.81 -2.84
N LEU A 933 -7.68 -14.12 -1.77
CA LEU A 933 -6.57 -15.08 -1.79
C LEU A 933 -6.62 -16.03 -0.58
N ALA A 934 -6.44 -17.32 -0.83
CA ALA A 934 -6.43 -18.35 0.20
C ALA A 934 -5.41 -19.45 -0.09
N ARG A 935 -4.97 -20.16 0.95
CA ARG A 935 -4.33 -21.47 0.83
C ARG A 935 -5.28 -22.54 1.33
N MET A 936 -5.25 -23.70 0.70
CA MET A 936 -6.06 -24.86 1.06
C MET A 936 -5.17 -26.07 1.32
N GLU A 937 -5.47 -26.82 2.38
CA GLU A 937 -5.06 -28.23 2.52
C GLU A 937 -6.27 -29.13 2.76
N TRP A 938 -6.21 -30.38 2.28
CA TRP A 938 -7.26 -31.38 2.45
C TRP A 938 -6.71 -32.77 2.75
N SER A 939 -7.51 -33.59 3.40
CA SER A 939 -7.24 -35.01 3.65
C SER A 939 -8.45 -35.89 3.34
N ILE A 940 -8.20 -37.05 2.74
CA ILE A 940 -9.18 -38.07 2.34
C ILE A 940 -8.55 -39.45 2.65
N GLY A 941 -8.83 -39.99 3.84
CA GLY A 941 -8.23 -41.23 4.32
C GLY A 941 -6.70 -41.14 4.50
N GLU A 942 -5.94 -41.95 3.76
CA GLU A 942 -4.46 -41.89 3.73
C GLU A 942 -3.92 -40.93 2.66
N GLN A 943 -4.79 -40.18 1.95
CA GLN A 943 -4.39 -39.20 0.94
C GLN A 943 -4.53 -37.78 1.48
N SER A 944 -3.62 -36.89 1.09
CA SER A 944 -3.72 -35.45 1.32
C SER A 944 -3.14 -34.67 0.15
N GLY A 945 -3.44 -33.38 0.10
CA GLY A 945 -2.90 -32.42 -0.84
C GLY A 945 -3.26 -31.00 -0.45
N GLY A 946 -2.71 -30.03 -1.16
CA GLY A 946 -2.99 -28.62 -0.94
C GLY A 946 -2.59 -27.77 -2.14
N GLU A 947 -3.19 -26.58 -2.24
CA GLU A 947 -2.93 -25.60 -3.30
C GLU A 947 -3.38 -24.19 -2.88
N THR A 948 -2.79 -23.16 -3.49
CA THR A 948 -3.24 -21.77 -3.36
C THR A 948 -4.44 -21.53 -4.27
N LEU A 949 -5.49 -20.92 -3.73
CA LEU A 949 -6.72 -20.56 -4.42
C LEU A 949 -6.82 -19.03 -4.51
N GLN A 950 -7.23 -18.53 -5.67
CA GLN A 950 -7.64 -17.15 -5.88
C GLN A 950 -9.15 -17.12 -6.16
N TRP A 951 -9.82 -16.11 -5.61
CA TRP A 951 -11.20 -15.81 -5.97
C TRP A 951 -11.28 -15.37 -7.44
N PHE A 952 -12.28 -15.86 -8.15
CA PHE A 952 -12.43 -15.60 -9.58
C PHE A 952 -13.20 -14.30 -9.83
N GLU A 953 -12.46 -13.25 -10.18
CA GLU A 953 -13.05 -11.98 -10.63
C GLU A 953 -13.62 -12.12 -12.05
N PHE A 954 -14.91 -11.81 -12.22
CA PHE A 954 -15.65 -12.00 -13.47
C PHE A 954 -15.43 -10.84 -14.47
N ASP A 955 -14.50 -11.02 -15.41
CA ASP A 955 -14.23 -10.10 -16.53
C ASP A 955 -14.51 -10.75 -17.92
N PRO A 956 -14.81 -9.99 -18.99
CA PRO A 956 -16.10 -9.37 -19.25
C PRO A 956 -16.87 -10.07 -20.39
N ASP A 957 -16.30 -11.12 -21.00
CA ASP A 957 -16.72 -11.70 -22.28
C ASP A 957 -16.94 -13.23 -22.15
N PRO A 958 -18.08 -13.66 -21.57
CA PRO A 958 -18.31 -15.04 -21.14
C PRO A 958 -18.52 -16.03 -22.29
N ALA A 959 -18.11 -17.28 -22.06
CA ALA A 959 -18.42 -18.39 -22.95
C ALA A 959 -19.94 -18.54 -23.16
N ALA A 960 -20.36 -18.71 -24.42
CA ALA A 960 -21.74 -18.45 -24.86
C ALA A 960 -22.86 -19.39 -24.31
N GLU A 961 -22.52 -20.40 -23.51
CA GLU A 961 -23.44 -21.35 -22.86
C GLU A 961 -23.06 -21.64 -21.38
N ASP A 962 -22.29 -20.77 -20.71
CA ASP A 962 -22.00 -20.91 -19.27
C ASP A 962 -23.06 -20.19 -18.40
N HIS A 963 -23.48 -20.82 -17.31
CA HIS A 963 -24.45 -20.32 -16.33
C HIS A 963 -23.96 -20.46 -14.87
N THR A 964 -22.70 -20.85 -14.67
CA THR A 964 -22.12 -21.17 -13.36
C THR A 964 -22.09 -19.97 -12.40
N GLY A 965 -22.40 -20.19 -11.13
CA GLY A 965 -22.34 -19.21 -10.04
C GLY A 965 -23.67 -19.06 -9.26
N LEU A 966 -23.65 -18.20 -8.23
CA LEU A 966 -24.78 -17.94 -7.34
C LEU A 966 -25.77 -16.91 -7.92
N TRP A 967 -27.07 -17.24 -7.90
CA TRP A 967 -28.17 -16.36 -8.28
C TRP A 967 -29.08 -16.07 -7.08
N GLY A 968 -28.97 -14.86 -6.51
CA GLY A 968 -29.82 -14.37 -5.41
C GLY A 968 -30.77 -13.23 -5.81
N ARG A 969 -31.15 -12.39 -4.83
CA ARG A 969 -31.79 -11.07 -5.04
C ARG A 969 -30.92 -9.95 -4.44
N ALA A 970 -30.86 -8.81 -5.13
CA ALA A 970 -30.14 -7.62 -4.67
C ALA A 970 -30.87 -6.84 -3.54
N ASP A 971 -32.19 -6.97 -3.46
CA ASP A 971 -33.09 -6.04 -2.75
C ASP A 971 -33.77 -6.64 -1.49
N GLY A 972 -33.29 -7.78 -1.01
CA GLY A 972 -33.73 -8.37 0.26
C GLY A 972 -33.05 -9.69 0.59
N PRO A 973 -32.63 -9.91 1.85
CA PRO A 973 -31.94 -11.14 2.26
C PRO A 973 -32.89 -12.35 2.28
N GLY A 974 -32.33 -13.57 2.10
CA GLY A 974 -32.96 -14.80 2.57
C GLY A 974 -32.95 -16.03 1.66
N TRP A 975 -32.52 -15.96 0.40
CA TRP A 975 -32.36 -17.15 -0.46
C TRP A 975 -31.49 -16.91 -1.70
N GLY A 976 -30.98 -18.00 -2.28
CA GLY A 976 -30.26 -18.04 -3.55
C GLY A 976 -30.23 -19.45 -4.15
N ILE A 977 -29.70 -19.56 -5.37
CA ILE A 977 -29.49 -20.84 -6.09
C ILE A 977 -28.11 -20.82 -6.77
N SER A 978 -27.22 -21.74 -6.37
CA SER A 978 -25.95 -21.97 -7.07
C SER A 978 -26.21 -22.86 -8.29
N LEU A 979 -25.69 -22.45 -9.44
CA LEU A 979 -25.71 -23.22 -10.68
C LEU A 979 -24.29 -23.71 -10.98
N ALA A 980 -24.18 -24.95 -11.44
CA ALA A 980 -22.92 -25.52 -11.92
C ALA A 980 -23.10 -26.02 -13.36
N SER A 981 -22.42 -25.40 -14.33
CA SER A 981 -22.50 -25.76 -15.75
C SER A 981 -21.21 -26.41 -16.24
N GLN A 982 -21.33 -27.54 -16.94
CA GLN A 982 -20.19 -28.20 -17.58
C GLN A 982 -20.49 -28.43 -19.08
N GLY A 983 -20.11 -27.46 -19.90
CA GLY A 983 -20.22 -27.50 -21.37
C GLY A 983 -21.65 -27.35 -21.88
N ARG A 984 -22.48 -28.40 -21.74
CA ARG A 984 -23.92 -28.36 -22.07
C ARG A 984 -24.81 -28.87 -20.96
N GLU A 985 -24.22 -29.54 -19.95
CA GLU A 985 -24.93 -30.02 -18.78
C GLU A 985 -24.97 -28.91 -17.71
N THR A 986 -26.06 -28.82 -16.94
CA THR A 986 -26.17 -27.91 -15.80
C THR A 986 -26.92 -28.58 -14.66
N VAL A 987 -26.46 -28.33 -13.43
CA VAL A 987 -27.04 -28.74 -12.15
C VAL A 987 -27.38 -27.48 -11.35
N ALA A 988 -28.43 -27.54 -10.53
CA ALA A 988 -28.85 -26.46 -9.66
C ALA A 988 -28.97 -26.92 -8.20
N ILE A 989 -28.49 -26.10 -7.26
CA ILE A 989 -28.53 -26.34 -5.81
C ILE A 989 -29.17 -25.11 -5.15
N ALA A 990 -30.31 -25.30 -4.47
CA ALA A 990 -31.06 -24.24 -3.81
C ALA A 990 -31.21 -24.49 -2.30
N TYR A 991 -31.17 -23.42 -1.52
CA TYR A 991 -31.41 -23.42 -0.09
C TYR A 991 -32.72 -22.68 0.21
N ILE A 992 -33.65 -23.31 0.94
CA ILE A 992 -34.96 -22.74 1.29
C ILE A 992 -35.34 -23.04 2.75
N TYR A 993 -36.35 -22.33 3.26
CA TYR A 993 -36.97 -22.61 4.56
C TYR A 993 -38.39 -23.19 4.39
N ASP A 994 -38.81 -24.08 5.30
CA ASP A 994 -40.18 -24.59 5.36
C ASP A 994 -41.11 -23.77 6.27
N ALA A 995 -42.36 -24.20 6.44
CA ALA A 995 -43.39 -23.46 7.17
C ALA A 995 -43.13 -23.30 8.68
N ALA A 996 -42.15 -24.01 9.25
CA ALA A 996 -41.70 -23.85 10.63
C ALA A 996 -40.48 -22.90 10.77
N GLY A 997 -39.89 -22.45 9.66
CA GLY A 997 -38.62 -21.72 9.65
C GLY A 997 -37.39 -22.63 9.59
N GLU A 998 -37.58 -23.93 9.36
CA GLU A 998 -36.51 -24.92 9.29
C GLU A 998 -35.91 -25.01 7.88
N PRO A 999 -34.58 -25.00 7.70
CA PRO A 999 -33.97 -25.01 6.38
C PRO A 999 -33.94 -26.39 5.71
N ARG A 1000 -33.96 -26.38 4.38
CA ARG A 1000 -34.00 -27.53 3.47
C ARG A 1000 -33.13 -27.26 2.25
N TRP A 1001 -32.27 -28.20 1.90
CA TRP A 1001 -31.51 -28.18 0.65
C TRP A 1001 -32.32 -28.85 -0.45
N ILE A 1002 -32.26 -28.33 -1.68
CA ILE A 1002 -32.88 -28.93 -2.85
C ILE A 1002 -31.85 -29.02 -3.98
N ILE A 1003 -31.62 -30.23 -4.47
CA ILE A 1003 -30.64 -30.54 -5.52
C ILE A 1003 -31.38 -31.03 -6.76
N SER A 1004 -30.88 -30.63 -7.94
CA SER A 1004 -31.42 -31.00 -9.24
C SER A 1004 -30.73 -32.23 -9.85
N ASP A 1005 -31.45 -32.96 -10.71
CA ASP A 1005 -30.78 -33.84 -11.68
C ASP A 1005 -30.01 -33.00 -12.73
N PRO A 1006 -28.94 -33.51 -13.36
CA PRO A 1006 -28.25 -32.83 -14.47
C PRO A 1006 -29.07 -32.84 -15.77
N LEU A 1007 -29.03 -31.74 -16.55
CA LEU A 1007 -29.73 -31.63 -17.85
C LEU A 1007 -28.92 -30.96 -18.96
N GLU A 1008 -29.10 -31.44 -20.20
CA GLU A 1008 -28.63 -30.79 -21.44
C GLU A 1008 -29.67 -29.81 -22.05
N GLY A 1009 -29.33 -28.54 -22.28
CA GLY A 1009 -30.19 -27.68 -23.13
C GLY A 1009 -29.90 -26.17 -23.17
N PRO A 1010 -30.11 -25.48 -24.32
CA PRO A 1010 -29.92 -24.03 -24.46
C PRO A 1010 -31.24 -23.25 -24.39
N GLY A 1011 -32.15 -23.67 -23.50
CA GLY A 1011 -33.53 -23.20 -23.39
C GLY A 1011 -34.11 -23.59 -22.03
N PRO A 1012 -35.26 -23.01 -21.62
CA PRO A 1012 -35.66 -22.87 -20.22
C PRO A 1012 -35.39 -24.13 -19.39
N LEU A 1013 -34.40 -24.03 -18.49
CA LEU A 1013 -33.84 -25.18 -17.81
C LEU A 1013 -34.89 -25.75 -16.85
N ARG A 1014 -35.29 -26.99 -17.10
CA ARG A 1014 -36.37 -27.67 -16.39
C ARG A 1014 -35.78 -28.85 -15.64
N PHE A 1015 -35.67 -28.73 -14.33
CA PHE A 1015 -35.07 -29.77 -13.49
C PHE A 1015 -36.11 -30.44 -12.60
N GLU A 1016 -36.06 -31.77 -12.51
CA GLU A 1016 -36.70 -32.51 -11.42
C GLU A 1016 -35.88 -32.27 -10.14
N MET A 1017 -36.55 -32.09 -9.00
CA MET A 1017 -35.96 -31.63 -7.75
C MET A 1017 -36.08 -32.67 -6.63
N ASN A 1018 -35.02 -32.82 -5.84
CA ASN A 1018 -34.99 -33.66 -4.64
C ASN A 1018 -34.69 -32.80 -3.40
N ALA A 1019 -35.61 -32.77 -2.44
CA ALA A 1019 -35.42 -32.10 -1.16
C ALA A 1019 -34.72 -33.01 -0.16
N VAL A 1020 -33.66 -32.49 0.46
CA VAL A 1020 -32.90 -33.11 1.55
C VAL A 1020 -33.43 -32.54 2.87
N PHE A 1021 -34.02 -33.42 3.67
CA PHE A 1021 -34.34 -33.17 5.08
C PHE A 1021 -33.15 -33.63 5.90
N SER A 1022 -32.73 -32.83 6.87
CA SER A 1022 -31.72 -33.19 7.86
C SER A 1022 -31.93 -32.33 9.10
N ASP A 1023 -31.58 -32.88 10.26
CA ASP A 1023 -31.51 -32.23 11.56
C ASP A 1023 -30.12 -31.62 11.86
N THR A 1024 -29.19 -31.67 10.91
CA THR A 1024 -27.81 -31.15 11.03
C THR A 1024 -27.40 -30.20 9.90
N LEU A 1025 -28.09 -30.17 8.75
CA LEU A 1025 -27.78 -29.26 7.62
C LEU A 1025 -28.32 -27.82 7.81
N CYS A 1026 -28.30 -27.31 9.04
CA CYS A 1026 -28.61 -25.89 9.34
C CYS A 1026 -27.38 -25.17 9.92
N PRO A 1027 -27.20 -23.86 9.64
CA PRO A 1027 -26.10 -23.03 10.15
C PRO A 1027 -26.23 -22.76 11.66
N GLY A 1028 -26.10 -23.81 12.49
CA GLY A 1028 -26.29 -23.79 13.94
C GLY A 1028 -26.81 -25.09 14.56
N CYS A 1029 -27.02 -26.16 13.77
CA CYS A 1029 -27.64 -27.40 14.25
C CYS A 1029 -26.61 -28.42 14.79
N MET A 1030 -26.58 -28.62 16.11
CA MET A 1030 -25.77 -29.68 16.74
C MET A 1030 -26.57 -30.97 16.95
N GLY A 1031 -26.26 -32.02 16.19
CA GLY A 1031 -26.97 -33.30 16.21
C GLY A 1031 -26.16 -34.46 15.62
N VAL A 1032 -26.77 -35.65 15.55
CA VAL A 1032 -26.24 -36.83 14.85
C VAL A 1032 -27.09 -37.02 13.59
N PRO A 1033 -26.53 -37.11 12.36
CA PRO A 1033 -27.34 -36.93 11.16
C PRO A 1033 -28.34 -38.08 10.88
N GLU A 1034 -29.64 -37.79 10.89
CA GLU A 1034 -30.65 -38.59 10.19
C GLU A 1034 -31.24 -37.80 9.01
N PHE A 1035 -30.63 -37.94 7.82
CA PHE A 1035 -31.15 -37.31 6.61
C PHE A 1035 -32.15 -38.20 5.84
N GLN A 1036 -33.15 -37.56 5.23
CA GLN A 1036 -34.10 -38.19 4.32
C GLN A 1036 -34.17 -37.38 3.01
N ILE A 1037 -34.17 -38.05 1.87
CA ILE A 1037 -34.29 -37.40 0.56
C ILE A 1037 -35.65 -37.77 -0.06
N ARG A 1038 -36.37 -36.77 -0.56
CA ARG A 1038 -37.71 -36.96 -1.17
C ARG A 1038 -37.86 -36.10 -2.42
N ALA A 1039 -38.51 -36.63 -3.47
CA ALA A 1039 -38.85 -35.86 -4.66
C ALA A 1039 -39.74 -34.66 -4.28
N ALA A 1040 -39.31 -33.45 -4.65
CA ALA A 1040 -39.87 -32.18 -4.21
C ALA A 1040 -40.69 -31.46 -5.29
N GLY A 1041 -40.52 -31.83 -6.56
CA GLY A 1041 -41.27 -31.25 -7.68
C GLY A 1041 -40.37 -30.97 -8.89
N VAL A 1042 -40.73 -29.93 -9.64
CA VAL A 1042 -40.00 -29.49 -10.84
C VAL A 1042 -39.87 -27.98 -10.82
N MET A 1043 -38.68 -27.47 -11.14
CA MET A 1043 -38.42 -26.03 -11.33
C MET A 1043 -38.19 -25.75 -12.83
N GLU A 1044 -38.78 -24.67 -13.35
CA GLU A 1044 -38.51 -24.16 -14.71
C GLU A 1044 -37.85 -22.77 -14.61
N LEU A 1045 -36.60 -22.67 -15.07
CA LEU A 1045 -35.82 -21.42 -15.12
C LEU A 1045 -35.93 -20.79 -16.52
N GLY A 1046 -36.77 -19.78 -16.66
CA GLY A 1046 -36.92 -19.00 -17.88
C GLY A 1046 -35.82 -17.95 -18.03
N LEU A 1047 -34.69 -18.30 -18.65
CA LEU A 1047 -33.66 -17.33 -19.01
C LEU A 1047 -34.25 -16.22 -19.90
N GLY A 1048 -34.03 -14.95 -19.53
CA GLY A 1048 -34.58 -13.79 -20.21
C GLY A 1048 -33.90 -13.47 -21.55
N PRO A 1049 -34.33 -12.41 -22.24
CA PRO A 1049 -33.61 -11.90 -23.41
C PRO A 1049 -32.19 -11.43 -23.04
N GLU A 1050 -32.01 -10.95 -21.80
CA GLU A 1050 -30.72 -10.59 -21.22
C GLU A 1050 -30.19 -11.76 -20.36
N ARG A 1051 -29.36 -12.59 -21.01
CA ARG A 1051 -28.94 -13.92 -20.55
C ARG A 1051 -28.12 -13.94 -19.25
N TYR A 1052 -27.58 -12.80 -18.85
CA TYR A 1052 -26.64 -12.67 -17.72
C TYR A 1052 -27.24 -11.90 -16.52
N TRP A 1053 -28.45 -11.36 -16.68
CA TRP A 1053 -29.02 -10.38 -15.73
C TRP A 1053 -30.50 -10.62 -15.38
N SER A 1054 -31.23 -11.42 -16.16
CA SER A 1054 -32.66 -11.69 -15.90
C SER A 1054 -33.05 -13.15 -16.11
N SER A 1055 -33.72 -13.74 -15.12
CA SER A 1055 -34.31 -15.06 -15.23
C SER A 1055 -35.64 -15.15 -14.47
N ALA A 1056 -36.68 -15.66 -15.14
CA ALA A 1056 -37.97 -15.90 -14.52
C ALA A 1056 -38.02 -17.33 -13.99
N VAL A 1057 -37.77 -17.50 -12.69
CA VAL A 1057 -38.05 -18.78 -11.99
C VAL A 1057 -39.57 -18.99 -11.95
N VAL A 1058 -40.09 -19.89 -12.78
CA VAL A 1058 -41.51 -20.23 -12.84
C VAL A 1058 -41.72 -21.55 -12.12
N LEU A 1059 -42.04 -21.48 -10.83
CA LEU A 1059 -42.49 -22.65 -10.06
C LEU A 1059 -43.91 -23.04 -10.51
N PRO A 1060 -44.12 -24.22 -11.12
CA PRO A 1060 -45.41 -24.63 -11.64
C PRO A 1060 -46.44 -24.81 -10.50
N PRO A 1061 -47.63 -24.18 -10.58
CA PRO A 1061 -48.59 -24.22 -9.49
C PRO A 1061 -49.39 -25.53 -9.45
N PRO A 1062 -49.61 -26.12 -8.26
CA PRO A 1062 -50.77 -26.97 -8.04
C PRO A 1062 -52.06 -26.19 -8.33
N ALA A 1063 -52.99 -26.81 -9.07
CA ALA A 1063 -54.31 -26.23 -9.29
C ALA A 1063 -55.15 -26.33 -8.00
N THR A 1064 -55.02 -25.31 -7.14
CA THR A 1064 -55.48 -25.22 -5.74
C THR A 1064 -54.63 -26.04 -4.76
N GLY A 1065 -54.22 -25.38 -3.67
CA GLY A 1065 -53.18 -25.84 -2.74
C GLY A 1065 -51.97 -24.90 -2.74
N GLY A 1066 -51.24 -24.85 -1.62
CA GLY A 1066 -49.85 -24.37 -1.60
C GLY A 1066 -48.91 -25.45 -2.15
N TRP A 1067 -47.61 -25.22 -2.08
CA TRP A 1067 -46.64 -26.31 -2.21
C TRP A 1067 -46.65 -27.09 -0.89
N ASP A 1068 -47.31 -28.26 -0.85
CA ASP A 1068 -47.43 -29.09 0.36
C ASP A 1068 -46.31 -30.14 0.43
N LEU A 1069 -45.30 -29.92 1.27
CA LEU A 1069 -44.26 -30.90 1.55
C LEU A 1069 -44.70 -31.74 2.77
N ASP A 1070 -45.20 -32.95 2.52
CA ASP A 1070 -45.86 -33.82 3.51
C ASP A 1070 -47.00 -33.12 4.30
N ARG A 1071 -47.77 -32.26 3.61
CA ARG A 1071 -48.84 -31.37 4.14
C ARG A 1071 -48.36 -30.19 4.99
N THR A 1072 -47.08 -29.86 4.91
CA THR A 1072 -46.49 -28.63 5.44
C THR A 1072 -46.50 -27.59 4.30
N PRO A 1073 -47.28 -26.49 4.39
CA PRO A 1073 -47.43 -25.56 3.27
C PRO A 1073 -46.22 -24.63 3.14
N ILE A 1074 -45.34 -24.88 2.17
CA ILE A 1074 -44.27 -23.95 1.79
C ILE A 1074 -44.92 -22.64 1.34
N ILE A 1075 -44.48 -21.54 1.97
CA ILE A 1075 -45.06 -20.21 1.80
C ILE A 1075 -44.67 -19.66 0.41
N ARG A 1076 -45.60 -18.99 -0.28
CA ARG A 1076 -45.31 -18.38 -1.58
C ARG A 1076 -44.38 -17.17 -1.42
N PHE A 1077 -43.21 -17.25 -2.05
CA PHE A 1077 -42.36 -16.10 -2.33
C PHE A 1077 -43.10 -15.05 -3.20
N SER A 1078 -42.91 -13.78 -2.89
CA SER A 1078 -43.63 -12.66 -3.53
C SER A 1078 -42.82 -12.05 -4.67
N GLU A 1079 -43.03 -12.61 -5.86
CA GLU A 1079 -42.57 -12.10 -7.17
C GLU A 1079 -41.07 -12.35 -7.50
N ALA A 1080 -40.67 -11.99 -8.72
CA ALA A 1080 -39.57 -12.63 -9.47
C ALA A 1080 -38.14 -12.16 -9.07
N PRO A 1081 -37.08 -12.96 -9.34
CA PRO A 1081 -35.69 -12.66 -8.95
C PRO A 1081 -34.88 -11.91 -10.03
N THR A 1082 -33.80 -11.27 -9.58
CA THR A 1082 -32.75 -10.63 -10.41
C THR A 1082 -31.40 -10.68 -9.67
N ARG A 1083 -30.30 -10.90 -10.40
CA ARG A 1083 -28.94 -11.10 -9.87
C ARG A 1083 -28.50 -9.94 -8.94
N PRO A 1084 -27.82 -10.22 -7.80
CA PRO A 1084 -27.10 -9.21 -7.03
C PRO A 1084 -25.99 -8.52 -7.86
N ARG A 1085 -25.53 -7.36 -7.40
CA ARG A 1085 -24.23 -6.81 -7.80
C ARG A 1085 -23.16 -7.38 -6.88
#